data_AF-A0A4S2KPC2-F1
#
_entry.id   AF-A0A4S2KPC2-F1
#
_cell.length_a   1.000
_cell.length_b   1.000
_cell.length_c   1.000
_cell.angle_alpha   90.00
_cell.angle_beta   90.00
_cell.angle_gamma   90.00
#
_symmetry.space_group_name_H-M   'P 1'
#
loop_
_entity.id
_entity.type
_entity.pdbx_description
1 polymer ?
#
loop_
_entity_poly.entity_id
_entity_poly.type
_entity_poly.pdbx_seq_one_letter_code
_entity_poly.pdbx_strand_id
1 'polypeptide(L)'
;MEPFEILCGIAVVIFALYYFLTSNFDFWKSRGVRGPRPIPGLGNFKDVMLNKTSVGDYLTEMYNTYKDEPMIGIFDNKTPVLVIHDLDLIKDVLIKDFLVFPTREIPISEKADPLSQNLALLEPKRWRPLRIRLSPVFTSGKLKEMFSLISECADHLVQYMEKVVSENKPVECRELTAKYTTDVIGTCAFGIEMNALSDEDSEFRKMGREIFNPSWKNILQFRMRQMFPWLYELSAYVLPQTKTTKFFIRVIVETMDYRDTNNITRHDFVDVLRELKKHPDKLGDINLTDSLIAAQAFVFFAAGFETSSTTISNALYELALNQKVQDNLRQEIDEMYAKHGENLTYDDIKKMDYLDKVFKETLRKYPPLAVLRRESMSSHTFVGINVSIPKSQKIWIPIYAIHRDPDIYPKPDVFDPERFDEETVQSRHPMAYLPFGDGPRNCIGARFAVYQSKVGLVKILRNYKVETCEKTPIPYVNDPKALYVGDYLAEMYNTYKDEPMIGIFDRKTPVLVIQNLDLIKDVLIKDFSVFANRGIPTSEKADPLSQNLFHLEPKRWRPLRMNLSPVFTSGKLKEMFSLISECADHLVQYMEKVVSEDKSVECRELTAKYTTDVIGSCAFGIEMNALSDEDSEFRKMGRKVFNPTWIRMRIRQMFPWLYKLFASYVLPQTETTKFFTRVIVETMDYRETNNITRNDFIDILRELKKHPDKLGDIDSLMAAQAFVFFAAGFETSSATISNVLYELALNQKIQDNLREEIDEMYAKHGRDLTYDNIKKMDYLDKVFKETLRKYPPGPMLMRKSTSNYTFDGTKVSIPKDQKVWIPVYAIHRDP
;
A
#
# COMPACT_ATOMS: atom_id res chain seq x y z
N MET A 1 17.95 46.51 -13.54
CA MET A 1 18.78 45.35 -13.93
C MET A 1 18.50 45.06 -15.39
N GLU A 2 19.54 44.93 -16.20
CA GLU A 2 19.42 44.46 -17.58
C GLU A 2 19.23 42.93 -17.62
N PRO A 3 18.69 42.37 -18.71
CA PRO A 3 18.54 40.91 -18.87
C PRO A 3 19.86 40.14 -18.71
N PHE A 4 20.99 40.76 -19.06
CA PHE A 4 22.32 40.19 -18.89
C PHE A 4 22.71 39.99 -17.41
N GLU A 5 22.48 40.99 -16.55
CA GLU A 5 22.77 40.90 -15.11
C GLU A 5 21.95 39.79 -14.44
N ILE A 6 20.68 39.65 -14.84
CA ILE A 6 19.79 38.60 -14.36
C ILE A 6 20.30 37.21 -14.80
N LEU A 7 20.75 37.08 -16.05
CA LEU A 7 21.32 35.84 -16.59
C LEU A 7 22.64 35.46 -15.90
N CYS A 8 23.51 36.43 -15.63
CA CYS A 8 24.73 36.23 -14.85
C CYS A 8 24.41 35.81 -13.40
N GLY A 9 23.43 36.44 -12.74
CA GLY A 9 22.97 36.06 -11.41
C GLY A 9 22.43 34.63 -11.36
N ILE A 10 21.62 34.23 -12.35
CA ILE A 10 21.14 32.86 -12.50
C ILE A 10 22.30 31.88 -12.70
N ALA A 11 23.29 32.21 -13.54
CA ALA A 11 24.46 31.37 -13.76
C ALA A 11 25.27 31.17 -12.46
N VAL A 12 25.52 32.23 -11.69
CA VAL A 12 26.22 32.16 -10.39
C VAL A 12 25.46 31.26 -9.41
N VAL A 13 24.13 31.37 -9.33
CA VAL A 13 23.30 30.49 -8.48
C VAL A 13 23.37 29.02 -8.93
N ILE A 14 23.37 28.76 -10.24
CA ILE A 14 23.51 27.40 -10.79
C ILE A 14 24.90 26.81 -10.49
N PHE A 15 25.98 27.58 -10.66
CA PHE A 15 27.33 27.13 -10.32
C PHE A 15 27.51 26.89 -8.82
N ALA A 16 27.01 27.79 -7.96
CA ALA A 16 27.04 27.62 -6.52
C ALA A 16 26.24 26.38 -6.07
N LEU A 17 25.07 26.14 -6.66
CA LEU A 17 24.26 24.94 -6.41
C LEU A 17 24.98 23.67 -6.89
N TYR A 18 25.55 23.67 -8.10
CA TYR A 18 26.30 22.53 -8.62
C TYR A 18 27.51 22.19 -7.75
N TYR A 19 28.30 23.19 -7.34
CA TYR A 19 29.41 23.00 -6.41
C TYR A 19 28.93 22.46 -5.05
N PHE A 20 27.86 23.03 -4.49
CA PHE A 20 27.26 22.52 -3.25
C PHE A 20 26.78 21.08 -3.38
N LEU A 21 26.21 20.66 -4.52
CA LEU A 21 25.74 19.29 -4.73
C LEU A 21 26.87 18.29 -5.00
N THR A 22 28.05 18.75 -5.42
CA THR A 22 29.21 17.89 -5.79
C THR A 22 30.35 17.89 -4.76
N SER A 23 30.35 18.82 -3.78
CA SER A 23 31.48 19.05 -2.84
C SER A 23 31.99 17.84 -2.05
N ASN A 24 31.20 16.77 -1.96
CA ASN A 24 31.52 15.58 -1.16
C ASN A 24 31.97 14.38 -2.01
N PHE A 25 32.01 14.49 -3.34
CA PHE A 25 32.12 13.33 -4.23
C PHE A 25 33.46 12.58 -4.15
N ASP A 26 34.56 13.26 -3.79
CA ASP A 26 35.86 12.62 -3.55
C ASP A 26 36.02 12.05 -2.11
N PHE A 27 34.97 12.03 -1.27
CA PHE A 27 35.04 11.56 0.12
C PHE A 27 35.55 10.12 0.28
N TRP A 28 35.09 9.20 -0.58
CA TRP A 28 35.51 7.80 -0.56
C TRP A 28 36.87 7.57 -1.23
N LYS A 29 37.08 8.20 -2.38
CA LYS A 29 38.33 8.19 -3.13
C LYS A 29 39.52 8.72 -2.31
N SER A 30 39.32 9.77 -1.50
CA SER A 30 40.33 10.28 -0.55
C SER A 30 40.62 9.37 0.63
N ARG A 31 39.89 8.26 0.79
CA ARG A 31 40.08 7.20 1.80
C ARG A 31 40.48 5.85 1.19
N GLY A 32 40.79 5.80 -0.11
CA GLY A 32 41.12 4.57 -0.83
C GLY A 32 39.93 3.64 -1.13
N VAL A 33 38.71 3.99 -0.69
CA VAL A 33 37.52 3.17 -0.86
C VAL A 33 36.94 3.37 -2.27
N ARG A 34 36.73 2.26 -3.01
CA ARG A 34 36.16 2.27 -4.36
C ARG A 34 34.63 2.40 -4.33
N GLY A 35 34.04 2.83 -5.46
CA GLY A 35 32.59 2.85 -5.62
C GLY A 35 32.09 3.67 -6.81
N PRO A 36 30.78 3.60 -7.11
CA PRO A 36 30.15 4.24 -8.26
C PRO A 36 30.11 5.76 -8.12
N ARG A 37 30.35 6.50 -9.21
CA ARG A 37 30.34 7.97 -9.21
C ARG A 37 28.90 8.50 -9.01
N PRO A 38 28.63 9.33 -7.98
CA PRO A 38 27.28 9.82 -7.69
C PRO A 38 26.78 10.90 -8.67
N ILE A 39 25.46 11.02 -8.76
CA ILE A 39 24.73 12.03 -9.53
C ILE A 39 24.44 13.25 -8.62
N PRO A 40 24.71 14.50 -9.07
CA PRO A 40 24.42 15.71 -8.29
C PRO A 40 22.99 15.74 -7.73
N GLY A 41 22.88 15.80 -6.40
CA GLY A 41 21.60 15.87 -5.68
C GLY A 41 20.81 14.56 -5.53
N LEU A 42 21.19 13.46 -6.20
CA LEU A 42 20.52 12.15 -6.08
C LEU A 42 21.44 11.05 -5.52
N GLY A 43 22.76 11.28 -5.47
CA GLY A 43 23.72 10.26 -5.07
C GLY A 43 23.76 9.13 -6.09
N ASN A 44 23.90 7.89 -5.62
CA ASN A 44 23.83 6.71 -6.49
C ASN A 44 22.40 6.12 -6.60
N PHE A 45 21.52 6.45 -5.66
CA PHE A 45 20.19 5.82 -5.50
C PHE A 45 19.10 6.34 -6.46
N LYS A 46 19.44 7.01 -7.57
CA LYS A 46 18.48 7.61 -8.51
C LYS A 46 17.33 6.67 -8.89
N ASP A 47 17.65 5.46 -9.34
CA ASP A 47 16.62 4.56 -9.89
C ASP A 47 15.88 3.74 -8.81
N VAL A 48 16.44 3.67 -7.59
CA VAL A 48 15.73 3.27 -6.35
C VAL A 48 14.77 4.38 -5.88
N MET A 49 15.15 5.66 -6.00
CA MET A 49 14.29 6.82 -5.68
C MET A 49 13.15 7.02 -6.70
N LEU A 50 13.31 6.48 -7.92
CA LEU A 50 12.32 6.51 -8.98
C LEU A 50 11.45 5.24 -9.04
N ASN A 51 11.55 4.35 -8.04
CA ASN A 51 10.85 3.07 -7.96
C ASN A 51 10.95 2.28 -9.27
N LYS A 52 12.20 1.92 -9.64
CA LYS A 52 12.51 1.02 -10.77
C LYS A 52 13.20 -0.28 -10.36
N THR A 53 13.82 -0.30 -9.20
CA THR A 53 14.58 -1.42 -8.63
C THR A 53 14.57 -1.29 -7.11
N SER A 54 14.60 -2.42 -6.39
CA SER A 54 14.57 -2.40 -4.93
C SER A 54 15.94 -2.03 -4.34
N VAL A 55 15.98 -1.71 -3.03
CA VAL A 55 17.24 -1.51 -2.31
C VAL A 55 18.07 -2.80 -2.28
N GLY A 56 17.43 -3.98 -2.22
CA GLY A 56 18.12 -5.28 -2.22
C GLY A 56 18.76 -5.57 -3.57
N ASP A 57 18.01 -5.40 -4.66
CA ASP A 57 18.47 -5.65 -6.03
C ASP A 57 19.61 -4.69 -6.40
N TYR A 58 19.43 -3.38 -6.16
CA TYR A 58 20.47 -2.39 -6.43
C TYR A 58 21.76 -2.64 -5.62
N LEU A 59 21.66 -3.03 -4.35
CA LEU A 59 22.86 -3.38 -3.58
C LEU A 59 23.47 -4.71 -4.01
N THR A 60 22.70 -5.62 -4.61
CA THR A 60 23.22 -6.87 -5.20
C THR A 60 23.95 -6.60 -6.52
N GLU A 61 23.44 -5.69 -7.35
CA GLU A 61 24.14 -5.16 -8.53
C GLU A 61 25.49 -4.55 -8.13
N MET A 62 25.52 -3.70 -7.09
CA MET A 62 26.76 -3.09 -6.60
C MET A 62 27.71 -4.12 -5.97
N TYR A 63 27.19 -5.05 -5.15
CA TYR A 63 27.97 -6.14 -4.56
C TYR A 63 28.71 -6.96 -5.63
N ASN A 64 27.98 -7.39 -6.67
CA ASN A 64 28.55 -8.14 -7.79
C ASN A 64 29.52 -7.30 -8.64
N THR A 65 29.28 -5.99 -8.79
CA THR A 65 30.16 -5.08 -9.57
C THR A 65 31.50 -4.83 -8.88
N TYR A 66 31.56 -4.91 -7.55
CA TYR A 66 32.76 -4.67 -6.74
C TYR A 66 33.06 -5.87 -5.83
N LYS A 67 32.90 -7.10 -6.35
CA LYS A 67 32.97 -8.33 -5.53
C LYS A 67 34.32 -8.52 -4.83
N ASP A 68 35.41 -8.16 -5.51
CA ASP A 68 36.78 -8.26 -4.98
C ASP A 68 37.10 -7.19 -3.91
N GLU A 69 36.22 -6.23 -3.67
CA GLU A 69 36.41 -5.19 -2.64
C GLU A 69 35.76 -5.61 -1.31
N PRO A 70 36.45 -5.49 -0.16
CA PRO A 70 35.85 -5.79 1.15
C PRO A 70 34.76 -4.78 1.56
N MET A 71 34.70 -3.63 0.89
CA MET A 71 33.70 -2.57 1.12
C MET A 71 33.57 -1.59 -0.06
N ILE A 72 32.36 -1.10 -0.32
CA ILE A 72 32.05 -0.06 -1.32
C ILE A 72 31.67 1.26 -0.63
N GLY A 73 32.22 2.36 -1.13
CA GLY A 73 31.77 3.71 -0.79
C GLY A 73 30.69 4.21 -1.77
N ILE A 74 29.46 4.39 -1.29
CA ILE A 74 28.33 4.93 -2.06
C ILE A 74 27.81 6.23 -1.43
N PHE A 75 26.86 6.91 -2.09
CA PHE A 75 26.22 8.13 -1.62
C PHE A 75 24.69 8.01 -1.64
N ASP A 76 24.07 8.17 -0.47
CA ASP A 76 22.64 8.46 -0.35
C ASP A 76 22.46 9.99 -0.40
N ASN A 77 21.92 10.49 -1.51
CA ASN A 77 21.89 11.92 -1.84
C ASN A 77 23.31 12.54 -1.83
N LYS A 78 23.66 13.30 -0.78
CA LYS A 78 25.01 13.89 -0.55
C LYS A 78 25.77 13.17 0.58
N THR A 79 25.13 12.25 1.29
CA THR A 79 25.65 11.58 2.48
C THR A 79 26.44 10.34 2.08
N PRO A 80 27.74 10.24 2.42
CA PRO A 80 28.53 9.05 2.16
C PRO A 80 28.02 7.88 3.03
N VAL A 81 27.87 6.70 2.43
CA VAL A 81 27.48 5.45 3.07
C VAL A 81 28.51 4.38 2.71
N LEU A 82 28.99 3.63 3.71
CA LEU A 82 29.87 2.49 3.51
C LEU A 82 29.04 1.21 3.44
N VAL A 83 29.17 0.43 2.37
CA VAL A 83 28.64 -0.94 2.29
C VAL A 83 29.79 -1.88 2.63
N ILE A 84 29.61 -2.79 3.58
CA ILE A 84 30.63 -3.79 3.94
C ILE A 84 30.23 -5.14 3.33
N HIS A 85 31.18 -5.78 2.64
CA HIS A 85 31.03 -7.10 2.04
C HIS A 85 31.68 -8.19 2.91
N ASP A 86 32.88 -7.89 3.42
CA ASP A 86 33.72 -8.85 4.15
C ASP A 86 33.02 -9.34 5.43
N LEU A 87 32.99 -10.66 5.59
CA LEU A 87 32.21 -11.30 6.64
C LEU A 87 32.83 -11.16 8.04
N ASP A 88 34.16 -11.01 8.16
CA ASP A 88 34.82 -10.73 9.44
C ASP A 88 34.73 -9.23 9.79
N LEU A 89 34.73 -8.31 8.82
CA LEU A 89 34.41 -6.89 9.06
C LEU A 89 32.94 -6.70 9.48
N ILE A 90 32.02 -7.51 8.94
CA ILE A 90 30.61 -7.56 9.39
C ILE A 90 30.53 -8.04 10.85
N LYS A 91 31.26 -9.10 11.20
CA LYS A 91 31.35 -9.64 12.58
C LYS A 91 31.94 -8.63 13.55
N ASP A 92 32.97 -7.89 13.12
CA ASP A 92 33.58 -6.81 13.90
C ASP A 92 32.54 -5.70 14.20
N VAL A 93 31.82 -5.22 13.17
CA VAL A 93 30.78 -4.18 13.32
C VAL A 93 29.57 -4.64 14.14
N LEU A 94 29.14 -5.90 13.99
CA LEU A 94 27.94 -6.40 14.65
C LEU A 94 28.18 -6.81 16.11
N ILE A 95 29.36 -7.36 16.43
CA ILE A 95 29.61 -8.07 17.70
C ILE A 95 30.75 -7.44 18.51
N LYS A 96 31.98 -7.43 17.97
CA LYS A 96 33.22 -7.07 18.68
C LYS A 96 33.28 -5.58 19.01
N ASP A 97 33.16 -4.74 18.00
CA ASP A 97 33.21 -3.28 18.10
C ASP A 97 31.81 -2.68 18.24
N PHE A 98 30.84 -3.47 18.72
CA PHE A 98 29.44 -3.06 18.90
C PHE A 98 29.27 -1.76 19.72
N LEU A 99 30.21 -1.44 20.62
CA LEU A 99 30.19 -0.18 21.39
C LEU A 99 30.47 1.06 20.53
N VAL A 100 31.16 0.90 19.40
CA VAL A 100 31.31 1.92 18.36
C VAL A 100 30.06 1.98 17.49
N PHE A 101 29.40 0.83 17.23
CA PHE A 101 28.26 0.70 16.32
C PHE A 101 26.90 0.33 16.98
N PRO A 102 26.48 0.94 18.11
CA PRO A 102 25.25 0.56 18.81
C PRO A 102 23.98 1.18 18.21
N THR A 103 24.09 2.07 17.23
CA THR A 103 23.03 2.91 16.66
C THR A 103 22.68 2.45 15.22
N ARG A 104 21.44 2.72 14.77
CA ARG A 104 20.92 2.33 13.42
C ARG A 104 20.61 3.52 12.49
N GLU A 105 20.80 4.75 12.96
CA GLU A 105 20.61 6.04 12.28
C GLU A 105 19.38 6.16 11.35
N ILE A 106 18.24 5.71 11.86
CA ILE A 106 16.93 6.11 11.34
C ILE A 106 16.41 7.18 12.30
N PRO A 107 16.25 8.45 11.87
CA PRO A 107 15.88 9.52 12.79
C PRO A 107 14.52 9.25 13.46
N ILE A 108 14.49 9.44 14.78
CA ILE A 108 13.29 9.38 15.64
C ILE A 108 12.69 10.78 15.69
N SER A 109 11.36 10.88 15.77
CA SER A 109 10.64 12.16 15.83
C SER A 109 9.51 12.06 16.85
N GLU A 110 9.83 12.31 18.13
CA GLU A 110 8.94 12.02 19.26
C GLU A 110 7.59 12.72 19.17
N LYS A 111 7.51 13.85 18.46
CA LYS A 111 6.30 14.65 18.32
C LYS A 111 5.51 14.35 17.04
N ALA A 112 6.19 14.25 15.88
CA ALA A 112 5.51 14.00 14.60
C ALA A 112 5.14 12.52 14.41
N ASP A 113 5.93 11.63 15.00
CA ASP A 113 5.86 10.17 14.88
C ASP A 113 6.22 9.54 16.24
N PRO A 114 5.33 9.63 17.25
CA PRO A 114 5.66 9.18 18.60
C PRO A 114 6.02 7.69 18.70
N LEU A 115 5.50 6.86 17.79
CA LEU A 115 5.78 5.43 17.73
C LEU A 115 7.14 5.10 17.11
N SER A 116 7.85 6.07 16.50
CA SER A 116 9.27 5.93 16.17
C SER A 116 10.17 5.73 17.40
N GLN A 117 9.68 6.01 18.62
CA GLN A 117 10.39 5.78 19.89
C GLN A 117 10.44 4.29 20.32
N ASN A 118 10.50 3.38 19.36
CA ASN A 118 10.39 1.94 19.59
C ASN A 118 11.76 1.23 19.64
N LEU A 119 11.80 0.04 20.24
CA LEU A 119 13.03 -0.74 20.46
C LEU A 119 13.87 -1.02 19.20
N ALA A 120 13.29 -1.01 18.00
CA ALA A 120 14.02 -1.23 16.76
C ALA A 120 14.78 0.02 16.29
N LEU A 121 14.39 1.22 16.74
CA LEU A 121 14.97 2.52 16.33
C LEU A 121 15.72 3.23 17.46
N LEU A 122 15.25 3.12 18.71
CA LEU A 122 15.76 3.84 19.90
C LEU A 122 17.29 3.91 19.97
N GLU A 123 17.80 5.06 20.41
CA GLU A 123 19.23 5.32 20.60
C GLU A 123 19.78 4.55 21.82
N PRO A 124 21.10 4.39 21.97
CA PRO A 124 21.68 3.45 22.93
C PRO A 124 21.28 3.70 24.40
N LYS A 125 21.01 4.96 24.80
CA LYS A 125 20.65 5.30 26.19
C LYS A 125 19.31 4.69 26.59
N ARG A 126 18.25 4.87 25.80
CA ARG A 126 16.91 4.30 26.06
C ARG A 126 16.78 2.85 25.62
N TRP A 127 17.44 2.48 24.52
CA TRP A 127 17.36 1.13 23.98
C TRP A 127 17.87 0.06 24.95
N ARG A 128 19.04 0.27 25.58
CA ARG A 128 19.68 -0.79 26.37
C ARG A 128 18.86 -1.20 27.61
N PRO A 129 18.34 -0.28 28.45
CA PRO A 129 17.46 -0.63 29.56
C PRO A 129 16.18 -1.33 29.11
N LEU A 130 15.49 -0.80 28.09
CA LEU A 130 14.24 -1.40 27.58
C LEU A 130 14.50 -2.79 26.97
N ARG A 131 15.58 -3.00 26.21
CA ARG A 131 15.93 -4.33 25.66
C ARG A 131 16.13 -5.37 26.76
N ILE A 132 16.77 -4.99 27.86
CA ILE A 132 16.98 -5.88 29.02
C ILE A 132 15.65 -6.25 29.68
N ARG A 133 14.73 -5.28 29.86
CA ARG A 133 13.43 -5.53 30.49
C ARG A 133 12.44 -6.32 29.62
N LEU A 134 12.48 -6.16 28.30
CA LEU A 134 11.53 -6.81 27.38
C LEU A 134 11.99 -8.19 26.87
N SER A 135 13.29 -8.52 26.93
CA SER A 135 13.82 -9.82 26.46
C SER A 135 13.26 -11.07 27.20
N PRO A 136 12.92 -11.03 28.51
CA PRO A 136 12.37 -12.20 29.23
C PRO A 136 11.08 -12.78 28.63
N VAL A 137 10.29 -11.97 27.90
CA VAL A 137 9.02 -12.39 27.28
C VAL A 137 9.21 -13.49 26.23
N PHE A 138 10.39 -13.57 25.59
CA PHE A 138 10.72 -14.60 24.60
C PHE A 138 11.68 -15.68 25.14
N THR A 139 11.68 -15.90 26.45
CA THR A 139 12.35 -17.06 27.06
C THR A 139 11.67 -18.36 26.67
N SER A 140 12.42 -19.47 26.68
CA SER A 140 11.89 -20.79 26.26
C SER A 140 10.75 -21.29 27.15
N GLY A 141 10.63 -20.82 28.40
CA GLY A 141 9.48 -21.08 29.27
C GLY A 141 8.23 -20.35 28.77
N LYS A 142 8.32 -19.02 28.61
CA LYS A 142 7.22 -18.20 28.09
C LYS A 142 6.74 -18.62 26.69
N LEU A 143 7.64 -19.09 25.83
CA LEU A 143 7.27 -19.63 24.52
C LEU A 143 6.53 -20.99 24.60
N LYS A 144 6.76 -21.79 25.65
CA LYS A 144 5.94 -22.99 25.93
C LYS A 144 4.57 -22.62 26.50
N GLU A 145 4.50 -21.62 27.38
CA GLU A 145 3.24 -21.08 27.89
C GLU A 145 2.37 -20.50 26.76
N MET A 146 2.96 -19.81 25.79
CA MET A 146 2.26 -19.27 24.62
C MET A 146 1.89 -20.33 23.58
N PHE A 147 2.48 -21.52 23.61
CA PHE A 147 2.36 -22.49 22.50
C PHE A 147 0.92 -22.97 22.27
N SER A 148 0.12 -23.16 23.32
CA SER A 148 -1.30 -23.52 23.19
C SER A 148 -2.08 -22.45 22.43
N LEU A 149 -1.83 -21.17 22.72
CA LEU A 149 -2.46 -20.03 22.05
C LEU A 149 -2.05 -19.94 20.55
N ILE A 150 -0.79 -20.28 20.24
CA ILE A 150 -0.30 -20.36 18.85
C ILE A 150 -0.98 -21.51 18.09
N SER A 151 -1.22 -22.66 18.74
CA SER A 151 -1.97 -23.78 18.15
C SER A 151 -3.43 -23.43 17.95
N GLU A 152 -4.10 -22.86 18.95
CA GLU A 152 -5.52 -22.45 18.89
C GLU A 152 -5.78 -21.48 17.72
N CYS A 153 -4.93 -20.47 17.55
CA CYS A 153 -5.00 -19.58 16.38
C CYS A 153 -4.74 -20.31 15.05
N ALA A 154 -3.97 -21.41 15.07
CA ALA A 154 -3.68 -22.22 13.88
C ALA A 154 -4.78 -23.27 13.57
N ASP A 155 -5.55 -23.66 14.58
CA ASP A 155 -6.77 -24.45 14.41
C ASP A 155 -7.90 -23.58 13.83
N HIS A 156 -8.02 -22.32 14.27
CA HIS A 156 -8.87 -21.31 13.62
C HIS A 156 -8.42 -21.00 12.17
N LEU A 157 -7.12 -21.06 11.87
CA LEU A 157 -6.61 -20.95 10.49
C LEU A 157 -7.12 -22.12 9.62
N VAL A 158 -7.10 -23.37 10.10
CA VAL A 158 -7.62 -24.51 9.35
C VAL A 158 -9.12 -24.35 9.09
N GLN A 159 -9.90 -23.96 10.09
CA GLN A 159 -11.35 -23.68 9.93
C GLN A 159 -11.62 -22.56 8.90
N TYR A 160 -10.82 -21.50 8.89
CA TYR A 160 -10.91 -20.46 7.86
C TYR A 160 -10.51 -20.97 6.47
N MET A 161 -9.51 -21.86 6.39
CA MET A 161 -9.12 -22.49 5.14
C MET A 161 -10.19 -23.42 4.58
N GLU A 162 -10.97 -24.13 5.40
CA GLU A 162 -12.12 -24.92 4.93
C GLU A 162 -13.13 -24.04 4.16
N LYS A 163 -13.48 -22.87 4.72
CA LYS A 163 -14.30 -21.85 4.06
C LYS A 163 -13.64 -21.38 2.76
N VAL A 164 -12.39 -20.91 2.80
CA VAL A 164 -11.69 -20.33 1.64
C VAL A 164 -11.50 -21.34 0.50
N VAL A 165 -11.13 -22.58 0.81
CA VAL A 165 -10.94 -23.64 -0.19
C VAL A 165 -12.27 -24.10 -0.78
N SER A 166 -13.37 -24.06 -0.01
CA SER A 166 -14.71 -24.36 -0.54
C SER A 166 -15.17 -23.40 -1.66
N GLU A 167 -14.61 -22.18 -1.74
CA GLU A 167 -14.89 -21.25 -2.83
C GLU A 167 -14.22 -21.65 -4.17
N ASN A 168 -13.26 -22.58 -4.14
CA ASN A 168 -12.51 -23.09 -5.31
C ASN A 168 -11.89 -21.98 -6.18
N LYS A 169 -11.21 -21.02 -5.51
CA LYS A 169 -10.51 -19.88 -6.11
C LYS A 169 -9.02 -19.90 -5.75
N PRO A 170 -8.14 -19.27 -6.55
CA PRO A 170 -6.77 -18.96 -6.14
C PRO A 170 -6.72 -18.19 -4.81
N VAL A 171 -5.93 -18.67 -3.86
CA VAL A 171 -5.80 -18.10 -2.52
C VAL A 171 -4.60 -17.15 -2.45
N GLU A 172 -4.81 -15.96 -1.91
CA GLU A 172 -3.71 -15.02 -1.66
C GLU A 172 -3.01 -15.41 -0.34
N CYS A 173 -1.87 -16.08 -0.46
CA CYS A 173 -1.16 -16.67 0.69
C CYS A 173 -0.52 -15.64 1.62
N ARG A 174 -0.13 -14.44 1.14
CA ARG A 174 0.38 -13.37 2.02
C ARG A 174 -0.71 -12.91 2.97
N GLU A 175 -1.93 -12.72 2.49
CA GLU A 175 -3.04 -12.33 3.34
C GLU A 175 -3.47 -13.41 4.33
N LEU A 176 -3.70 -14.65 3.87
CA LEU A 176 -4.10 -15.77 4.72
C LEU A 176 -3.17 -15.93 5.94
N THR A 177 -1.87 -15.87 5.69
CA THR A 177 -0.83 -16.01 6.73
C THR A 177 -0.66 -14.76 7.58
N ALA A 178 -1.03 -13.58 7.07
CA ALA A 178 -1.03 -12.34 7.82
C ALA A 178 -2.27 -12.16 8.71
N LYS A 179 -3.44 -12.72 8.34
CA LYS A 179 -4.58 -12.89 9.25
C LYS A 179 -4.21 -13.76 10.43
N TYR A 180 -3.70 -14.96 10.16
CA TYR A 180 -3.21 -15.90 11.19
C TYR A 180 -2.17 -15.26 12.13
N THR A 181 -1.13 -14.63 11.59
CA THR A 181 -0.06 -14.06 12.43
C THR A 181 -0.45 -12.76 13.13
N THR A 182 -1.48 -12.02 12.65
CA THR A 182 -2.14 -10.96 13.41
C THR A 182 -2.87 -11.54 14.64
N ASP A 183 -3.64 -12.62 14.50
CA ASP A 183 -4.30 -13.27 15.65
C ASP A 183 -3.30 -13.86 16.64
N VAL A 184 -2.24 -14.53 16.17
CA VAL A 184 -1.19 -15.09 17.03
C VAL A 184 -0.50 -14.02 17.87
N ILE A 185 -0.06 -12.89 17.28
CA ILE A 185 0.59 -11.83 18.07
C ILE A 185 -0.39 -11.18 19.06
N GLY A 186 -1.67 -11.07 18.68
CA GLY A 186 -2.72 -10.54 19.55
C GLY A 186 -2.97 -11.38 20.80
N THR A 187 -3.28 -12.66 20.59
CA THR A 187 -3.56 -13.58 21.70
C THR A 187 -2.32 -13.76 22.59
N CYS A 188 -1.11 -13.88 22.02
CA CYS A 188 0.11 -14.17 22.79
C CYS A 188 0.74 -12.95 23.48
N ALA A 189 0.77 -11.77 22.85
CA ALA A 189 1.45 -10.60 23.41
C ALA A 189 0.47 -9.57 24.03
N PHE A 190 -0.70 -9.38 23.41
CA PHE A 190 -1.68 -8.38 23.86
C PHE A 190 -2.73 -8.97 24.79
N GLY A 191 -2.95 -10.29 24.74
CA GLY A 191 -4.05 -10.95 25.45
C GLY A 191 -5.41 -10.44 24.98
N ILE A 192 -5.55 -10.19 23.66
CA ILE A 192 -6.74 -9.68 22.97
C ILE A 192 -7.01 -10.58 21.77
N GLU A 193 -8.25 -11.04 21.62
CA GLU A 193 -8.72 -11.75 20.43
C GLU A 193 -8.87 -10.75 19.26
N MET A 194 -7.94 -10.79 18.32
CA MET A 194 -7.87 -9.85 17.20
C MET A 194 -8.87 -10.17 16.08
N ASN A 195 -9.38 -11.41 16.04
CA ASN A 195 -10.39 -11.91 15.12
C ASN A 195 -10.08 -11.66 13.64
N ALA A 196 -8.80 -11.63 13.26
CA ALA A 196 -8.35 -11.36 11.89
C ALA A 196 -8.69 -12.47 10.89
N LEU A 197 -8.85 -13.72 11.36
CA LEU A 197 -9.36 -14.85 10.58
C LEU A 197 -10.89 -14.93 10.55
N SER A 198 -11.59 -14.51 11.61
CA SER A 198 -13.04 -14.66 11.76
C SER A 198 -13.83 -13.44 11.25
N ASP A 199 -13.25 -12.25 11.32
CA ASP A 199 -13.83 -10.97 10.90
C ASP A 199 -12.96 -10.30 9.81
N GLU A 200 -13.48 -10.27 8.59
CA GLU A 200 -12.83 -9.58 7.46
C GLU A 200 -12.73 -8.05 7.70
N ASP A 201 -13.63 -7.52 8.54
CA ASP A 201 -13.66 -6.14 9.01
C ASP A 201 -12.84 -5.93 10.31
N SER A 202 -12.16 -6.95 10.84
CA SER A 202 -11.36 -6.92 12.09
C SER A 202 -10.58 -5.61 12.17
N GLU A 203 -10.70 -4.85 13.27
CA GLU A 203 -9.82 -3.71 13.48
C GLU A 203 -8.39 -4.23 13.37
N PHE A 204 -7.87 -5.10 14.23
CA PHE A 204 -6.43 -5.45 14.19
C PHE A 204 -5.87 -5.91 12.82
N ARG A 205 -6.67 -6.49 11.90
CA ARG A 205 -6.22 -6.68 10.50
C ARG A 205 -6.43 -5.46 9.60
N LYS A 206 -7.52 -4.71 9.73
CA LYS A 206 -7.65 -3.29 9.33
C LYS A 206 -6.76 -2.34 10.14
N MET A 207 -5.69 -2.83 10.75
CA MET A 207 -4.75 -2.08 11.56
C MET A 207 -3.32 -2.52 11.15
N GLY A 208 -3.08 -3.85 11.03
CA GLY A 208 -1.85 -4.44 10.51
C GLY A 208 -1.65 -4.47 8.97
N ARG A 209 -2.70 -4.62 8.16
CA ARG A 209 -2.65 -4.22 6.74
C ARG A 209 -2.55 -2.70 6.73
N GLU A 210 -1.41 -2.11 7.09
CA GLU A 210 -1.29 -0.75 7.67
C GLU A 210 0.11 -0.67 8.36
N ILE A 211 1.15 -1.50 8.14
CA ILE A 211 2.51 -1.31 8.77
C ILE A 211 3.76 -1.55 7.86
N PHE A 212 3.63 -2.13 6.65
CA PHE A 212 4.75 -2.50 5.76
C PHE A 212 4.70 -2.23 4.24
N ASN A 213 3.53 -2.03 3.62
CA ASN A 213 3.39 -1.66 2.20
C ASN A 213 3.82 -0.15 2.00
N PRO A 214 4.40 0.30 0.86
CA PRO A 214 4.87 2.11 -0.01
C PRO A 214 4.07 3.45 -0.38
N SER A 215 4.29 4.68 0.15
CA SER A 215 3.35 5.79 -0.25
C SER A 215 3.76 7.25 -0.24
N TRP A 216 3.02 8.04 -1.03
CA TRP A 216 3.07 9.51 -1.04
C TRP A 216 2.83 10.10 0.35
N LYS A 217 2.25 9.34 1.28
CA LYS A 217 2.55 9.50 2.70
C LYS A 217 3.85 8.85 3.12
N ASN A 218 3.90 7.52 3.17
CA ASN A 218 4.78 6.81 4.09
C ASN A 218 6.25 6.92 3.66
N ILE A 219 6.56 6.79 2.36
CA ILE A 219 7.91 7.15 1.87
C ILE A 219 8.11 8.67 1.94
N LEU A 220 7.13 9.55 1.72
CA LEU A 220 7.41 10.99 1.86
C LEU A 220 7.71 11.40 3.31
N GLN A 221 6.99 10.88 4.30
CA GLN A 221 7.30 11.04 5.72
C GLN A 221 8.70 10.47 6.01
N PHE A 222 9.00 9.25 5.56
CA PHE A 222 10.30 8.61 5.70
C PHE A 222 11.46 9.37 5.00
N ARG A 223 11.23 9.97 3.83
CA ARG A 223 12.19 10.81 3.09
C ARG A 223 12.33 12.17 3.75
N MET A 224 11.26 12.80 4.25
CA MET A 224 11.33 14.04 5.02
C MET A 224 12.07 13.81 6.35
N ARG A 225 11.77 12.71 7.06
CA ARG A 225 12.44 12.28 8.30
C ARG A 225 13.93 11.98 8.08
N GLN A 226 14.34 11.50 6.90
CA GLN A 226 15.76 11.25 6.57
C GLN A 226 16.50 12.45 5.96
N MET A 227 15.88 13.22 5.06
CA MET A 227 16.53 14.31 4.32
C MET A 227 16.46 15.65 5.08
N PHE A 228 15.37 15.87 5.83
CA PHE A 228 15.10 17.12 6.55
C PHE A 228 14.51 16.85 7.96
N PRO A 229 15.18 16.06 8.83
CA PRO A 229 14.65 15.65 10.13
C PRO A 229 14.16 16.82 11.00
N TRP A 230 14.86 17.94 10.98
CA TRP A 230 14.46 19.16 11.70
C TRP A 230 13.12 19.74 11.21
N LEU A 231 12.85 19.66 9.90
CA LEU A 231 11.62 20.13 9.28
C LEU A 231 10.48 19.11 9.47
N TYR A 232 10.81 17.81 9.57
CA TYR A 232 9.87 16.77 9.94
C TYR A 232 9.41 16.93 11.41
N GLU A 233 10.33 17.16 12.34
CA GLU A 233 10.00 17.45 13.75
C GLU A 233 9.20 18.76 13.89
N LEU A 234 9.51 19.80 13.11
CA LEU A 234 8.68 21.01 13.04
C LEU A 234 7.27 20.76 12.46
N SER A 235 7.09 19.74 11.62
CA SER A 235 5.77 19.41 11.09
C SER A 235 4.80 18.91 12.17
N ALA A 236 5.31 18.43 13.32
CA ALA A 236 4.49 18.02 14.47
C ALA A 236 3.62 19.14 15.07
N TYR A 237 4.02 20.41 14.92
CA TYR A 237 3.26 21.55 15.42
C TYR A 237 2.17 22.01 14.44
N VAL A 238 2.10 21.42 13.23
CA VAL A 238 1.22 21.84 12.13
C VAL A 238 0.34 20.69 11.64
N LEU A 239 0.85 19.46 11.68
CA LEU A 239 0.12 18.26 11.28
C LEU A 239 -0.39 17.53 12.52
N PRO A 240 -1.65 17.05 12.50
CA PRO A 240 -2.12 16.18 13.56
C PRO A 240 -1.28 14.90 13.58
N GLN A 241 -1.08 14.37 14.80
CA GLN A 241 -0.45 13.07 14.96
C GLN A 241 -1.07 12.04 14.04
N THR A 242 -0.18 11.17 13.57
CA THR A 242 -0.54 9.99 12.83
C THR A 242 -1.55 9.18 13.62
N LYS A 243 -2.24 8.31 12.93
CA LYS A 243 -3.42 7.67 13.42
C LYS A 243 -3.12 6.47 14.35
N THR A 244 -2.13 5.60 14.12
CA THR A 244 -1.72 4.31 14.78
C THR A 244 -1.07 4.67 16.06
N THR A 245 -0.31 5.76 16.03
CA THR A 245 -0.03 6.60 17.19
C THR A 245 -1.26 6.73 18.08
N LYS A 246 -2.41 7.25 17.60
CA LYS A 246 -3.63 7.34 18.43
C LYS A 246 -4.18 5.97 18.83
N PHE A 247 -4.29 5.01 17.92
CA PHE A 247 -4.91 3.70 18.22
C PHE A 247 -4.09 2.85 19.17
N PHE A 248 -2.80 2.62 18.94
CA PHE A 248 -1.99 1.85 19.90
C PHE A 248 -1.80 2.61 21.21
N ILE A 249 -1.72 3.95 21.21
CA ILE A 249 -1.76 4.70 22.47
C ILE A 249 -3.09 4.45 23.19
N ARG A 250 -4.23 4.57 22.49
CA ARG A 250 -5.58 4.31 23.02
C ARG A 250 -5.70 2.87 23.54
N VAL A 251 -5.56 1.87 22.68
CA VAL A 251 -5.67 0.44 22.97
C VAL A 251 -4.76 0.02 24.12
N ILE A 252 -3.49 0.43 24.14
CA ILE A 252 -2.57 0.02 25.21
C ILE A 252 -2.89 0.70 26.53
N VAL A 253 -3.24 1.99 26.53
CA VAL A 253 -3.69 2.69 27.74
C VAL A 253 -5.00 2.08 28.25
N GLU A 254 -6.03 1.96 27.41
CA GLU A 254 -7.33 1.37 27.76
C GLU A 254 -7.20 -0.08 28.24
N THR A 255 -6.32 -0.89 27.63
CA THR A 255 -6.08 -2.28 28.08
C THR A 255 -5.38 -2.33 29.43
N MET A 256 -4.38 -1.46 29.68
CA MET A 256 -3.73 -1.39 30.99
C MET A 256 -4.70 -0.89 32.08
N ASP A 257 -5.44 0.17 31.78
CA ASP A 257 -6.38 0.82 32.71
C ASP A 257 -7.58 -0.08 33.02
N TYR A 258 -8.11 -0.82 32.01
CA TYR A 258 -9.12 -1.86 32.19
C TYR A 258 -8.60 -3.00 33.08
N ARG A 259 -7.38 -3.50 32.83
CA ARG A 259 -6.77 -4.57 33.64
C ARG A 259 -6.50 -4.13 35.07
N ASP A 260 -6.12 -2.87 35.30
CA ASP A 260 -5.93 -2.32 36.64
C ASP A 260 -7.26 -2.10 37.37
N THR A 261 -8.29 -1.61 36.68
CA THR A 261 -9.63 -1.41 37.26
C THR A 261 -10.29 -2.74 37.66
N ASN A 262 -10.07 -3.80 36.87
CA ASN A 262 -10.68 -5.12 37.09
C ASN A 262 -9.75 -6.13 37.77
N ASN A 263 -8.56 -5.73 38.23
CA ASN A 263 -7.54 -6.60 38.85
C ASN A 263 -7.12 -7.82 38.00
N ILE A 264 -7.20 -7.71 36.67
CA ILE A 264 -6.85 -8.78 35.73
C ILE A 264 -5.32 -8.84 35.55
N THR A 265 -4.76 -10.05 35.46
CA THR A 265 -3.36 -10.32 35.10
C THR A 265 -3.32 -11.53 34.18
N ARG A 266 -2.61 -11.43 33.04
CA ARG A 266 -2.41 -12.50 32.05
C ARG A 266 -0.93 -12.91 31.88
N HIS A 267 0.01 -12.17 32.47
CA HIS A 267 1.47 -12.39 32.39
C HIS A 267 2.05 -12.37 30.96
N ASP A 268 1.45 -11.54 30.11
CA ASP A 268 1.81 -11.27 28.71
C ASP A 268 2.71 -10.02 28.56
N PHE A 269 2.89 -9.53 27.33
CA PHE A 269 3.73 -8.36 27.06
C PHE A 269 3.10 -7.05 27.57
N VAL A 270 1.78 -6.92 27.54
CA VAL A 270 1.06 -5.74 28.09
C VAL A 270 1.24 -5.67 29.61
N ASP A 271 1.25 -6.81 30.31
CA ASP A 271 1.54 -6.83 31.75
C ASP A 271 2.99 -6.44 32.09
N VAL A 272 3.97 -6.78 31.25
CA VAL A 272 5.35 -6.29 31.41
C VAL A 272 5.44 -4.78 31.19
N LEU A 273 4.72 -4.24 30.21
CA LEU A 273 4.62 -2.78 30.04
C LEU A 273 3.94 -2.09 31.23
N ARG A 274 2.90 -2.72 31.80
CA ARG A 274 2.17 -2.25 32.99
C ARG A 274 3.05 -2.28 34.25
N GLU A 275 3.88 -3.31 34.43
CA GLU A 275 4.88 -3.35 35.51
C GLU A 275 5.92 -2.23 35.36
N LEU A 276 6.42 -1.99 34.14
CA LEU A 276 7.37 -0.89 33.87
C LEU A 276 6.75 0.48 34.15
N LYS A 277 5.49 0.72 33.76
CA LYS A 277 4.75 1.96 34.06
C LYS A 277 4.57 2.19 35.56
N LYS A 278 4.43 1.12 36.37
CA LYS A 278 4.33 1.19 37.84
C LYS A 278 5.67 1.34 38.55
N HIS A 279 6.78 0.97 37.89
CA HIS A 279 8.14 1.00 38.45
C HIS A 279 9.13 1.70 37.50
N PRO A 280 8.96 3.01 37.23
CA PRO A 280 9.83 3.76 36.32
C PRO A 280 11.28 3.84 36.82
N ASP A 281 11.50 3.71 38.12
CA ASP A 281 12.82 3.59 38.76
C ASP A 281 13.68 2.48 38.13
N LYS A 282 13.06 1.37 37.70
CA LYS A 282 13.73 0.23 37.04
C LYS A 282 14.36 0.58 35.68
N LEU A 283 14.18 1.79 35.17
CA LEU A 283 14.72 2.30 33.90
C LEU A 283 15.62 3.55 34.02
N GLY A 284 15.77 4.14 35.21
CA GLY A 284 16.56 5.37 35.41
C GLY A 284 15.91 6.61 34.77
N ASP A 285 16.70 7.50 34.16
CA ASP A 285 16.25 8.79 33.58
C ASP A 285 15.23 8.70 32.41
N ILE A 286 14.67 7.52 32.11
CA ILE A 286 13.76 7.32 30.98
C ILE A 286 12.35 7.74 31.39
N ASN A 287 11.90 8.90 30.91
CA ASN A 287 10.51 9.33 31.05
C ASN A 287 9.56 8.36 30.33
N LEU A 288 8.82 7.55 31.08
CA LEU A 288 7.81 6.62 30.58
C LEU A 288 6.50 7.36 30.25
N THR A 289 6.43 7.96 29.07
CA THR A 289 5.16 8.44 28.50
C THR A 289 4.32 7.27 27.98
N ASP A 290 3.00 7.43 27.93
CA ASP A 290 2.11 6.46 27.29
C ASP A 290 2.47 6.22 25.82
N SER A 291 2.98 7.25 25.13
CA SER A 291 3.50 7.13 23.77
C SER A 291 4.75 6.26 23.67
N LEU A 292 5.66 6.32 24.65
CA LEU A 292 6.85 5.45 24.70
C LEU A 292 6.46 4.00 25.02
N ILE A 293 5.50 3.79 25.91
CA ILE A 293 4.95 2.45 26.22
C ILE A 293 4.27 1.84 25.00
N ALA A 294 3.35 2.59 24.36
CA ALA A 294 2.65 2.16 23.15
C ALA A 294 3.61 1.93 21.96
N ALA A 295 4.70 2.69 21.84
CA ALA A 295 5.72 2.47 20.82
C ALA A 295 6.37 1.07 20.91
N GLN A 296 6.49 0.50 22.12
CA GLN A 296 7.03 -0.86 22.27
C GLN A 296 6.00 -1.91 21.82
N ALA A 297 4.72 -1.74 22.18
CA ALA A 297 3.65 -2.63 21.70
C ALA A 297 3.49 -2.57 20.18
N PHE A 298 3.46 -1.36 19.60
CA PHE A 298 3.40 -1.14 18.16
C PHE A 298 4.46 -1.94 17.39
N VAL A 299 5.74 -1.83 17.78
CA VAL A 299 6.81 -2.55 17.04
C VAL A 299 6.76 -4.06 17.26
N PHE A 300 6.23 -4.54 18.38
CA PHE A 300 6.03 -5.97 18.64
C PHE A 300 4.88 -6.54 17.80
N PHE A 301 3.77 -5.81 17.68
CA PHE A 301 2.69 -6.14 16.74
C PHE A 301 3.21 -6.15 15.29
N ALA A 302 3.77 -5.03 14.86
CA ALA A 302 4.29 -4.82 13.52
C ALA A 302 5.28 -5.92 13.08
N ALA A 303 6.36 -6.12 13.85
CA ALA A 303 7.33 -7.15 13.52
C ALA A 303 6.76 -8.58 13.68
N GLY A 304 5.79 -8.75 14.58
CA GLY A 304 5.15 -10.02 14.91
C GLY A 304 4.40 -10.64 13.74
N PHE A 305 3.48 -9.90 13.09
CA PHE A 305 2.73 -10.43 11.95
C PHE A 305 3.54 -10.39 10.65
N GLU A 306 3.97 -9.23 10.15
CA GLU A 306 4.39 -9.11 8.74
C GLU A 306 5.64 -9.92 8.39
N THR A 307 6.63 -9.94 9.28
CA THR A 307 7.86 -10.70 9.00
C THR A 307 7.59 -12.20 8.98
N SER A 308 6.63 -12.65 9.80
CA SER A 308 6.19 -14.04 9.87
C SER A 308 5.31 -14.40 8.68
N SER A 309 4.28 -13.60 8.35
CA SER A 309 3.41 -13.83 7.18
C SER A 309 4.21 -13.81 5.88
N THR A 310 5.10 -12.84 5.68
CA THR A 310 6.00 -12.80 4.52
C THR A 310 6.87 -14.06 4.44
N THR A 311 7.34 -14.58 5.57
CA THR A 311 8.14 -15.82 5.60
C THR A 311 7.28 -17.04 5.27
N ILE A 312 6.08 -17.18 5.87
CA ILE A 312 5.17 -18.30 5.58
C ILE A 312 4.73 -18.24 4.12
N SER A 313 4.29 -17.10 3.59
CA SER A 313 3.84 -16.97 2.20
C SER A 313 4.95 -17.27 1.18
N ASN A 314 6.20 -16.85 1.46
CA ASN A 314 7.34 -17.19 0.61
C ASN A 314 7.71 -18.67 0.68
N ALA A 315 7.57 -19.32 1.86
CA ALA A 315 7.73 -20.77 1.97
C ALA A 315 6.65 -21.51 1.16
N LEU A 316 5.39 -21.10 1.27
CA LEU A 316 4.28 -21.70 0.50
C LEU A 316 4.47 -21.51 -1.01
N TYR A 317 4.96 -20.36 -1.46
CA TYR A 317 5.32 -20.11 -2.86
C TYR A 317 6.41 -21.07 -3.36
N GLU A 318 7.49 -21.26 -2.60
CA GLU A 318 8.55 -22.22 -2.98
C GLU A 318 8.10 -23.67 -2.89
N LEU A 319 7.27 -24.04 -1.91
CA LEU A 319 6.72 -25.39 -1.79
C LEU A 319 5.73 -25.70 -2.93
N ALA A 320 5.01 -24.71 -3.45
CA ALA A 320 4.16 -24.84 -4.63
C ALA A 320 4.96 -25.09 -5.92
N LEU A 321 6.14 -24.49 -6.04
CA LEU A 321 7.07 -24.72 -7.16
C LEU A 321 7.85 -26.05 -7.02
N ASN A 322 8.25 -26.40 -5.80
CA ASN A 322 9.13 -27.52 -5.51
C ASN A 322 8.36 -28.67 -4.85
N GLN A 323 7.41 -29.26 -5.58
CA GLN A 323 6.47 -30.27 -5.06
C GLN A 323 7.14 -31.43 -4.31
N LYS A 324 8.32 -31.91 -4.75
CA LYS A 324 9.09 -32.93 -4.00
C LYS A 324 9.50 -32.47 -2.59
N VAL A 325 9.89 -31.22 -2.42
CA VAL A 325 10.22 -30.64 -1.11
C VAL A 325 8.97 -30.52 -0.24
N GLN A 326 7.82 -30.22 -0.84
CA GLN A 326 6.54 -30.22 -0.15
C GLN A 326 6.14 -31.63 0.31
N ASP A 327 6.25 -32.64 -0.55
CA ASP A 327 5.89 -34.02 -0.22
C ASP A 327 6.84 -34.61 0.86
N ASN A 328 8.14 -34.32 0.80
CA ASN A 328 9.10 -34.64 1.87
C ASN A 328 8.69 -33.99 3.22
N LEU A 329 8.33 -32.70 3.21
CA LEU A 329 7.92 -31.98 4.43
C LEU A 329 6.58 -32.50 4.99
N ARG A 330 5.63 -32.84 4.11
CA ARG A 330 4.38 -33.49 4.49
C ARG A 330 4.62 -34.84 5.16
N GLN A 331 5.59 -35.62 4.69
CA GLN A 331 5.98 -36.89 5.33
C GLN A 331 6.49 -36.68 6.76
N GLU A 332 7.42 -35.73 6.99
CA GLU A 332 7.91 -35.42 8.35
C GLU A 332 6.77 -35.00 9.29
N ILE A 333 5.82 -34.21 8.78
CA ILE A 333 4.62 -33.78 9.50
C ILE A 333 3.75 -34.99 9.87
N ASP A 334 3.41 -35.83 8.89
CA ASP A 334 2.51 -36.97 9.08
C ASP A 334 3.12 -38.04 10.00
N GLU A 335 4.43 -38.29 9.93
CA GLU A 335 5.15 -39.17 10.87
C GLU A 335 5.13 -38.64 12.32
N MET A 336 5.27 -37.32 12.49
CA MET A 336 5.22 -36.69 13.81
C MET A 336 3.81 -36.73 14.42
N TYR A 337 2.76 -36.53 13.61
CA TYR A 337 1.36 -36.73 14.00
C TYR A 337 1.07 -38.19 14.37
N ALA A 338 1.50 -39.15 13.55
CA ALA A 338 1.32 -40.58 13.84
C ALA A 338 1.99 -41.04 15.16
N LYS A 339 3.04 -40.34 15.59
CA LYS A 339 3.82 -40.67 16.79
C LYS A 339 3.33 -39.98 18.08
N HIS A 340 2.69 -38.81 17.99
CA HIS A 340 2.30 -38.02 19.17
C HIS A 340 0.80 -37.65 19.22
N GLY A 341 0.03 -37.96 18.18
CA GLY A 341 -1.40 -37.64 18.05
C GLY A 341 -1.66 -36.21 17.55
N GLU A 342 -2.94 -35.82 17.52
CA GLU A 342 -3.40 -34.54 16.95
C GLU A 342 -2.86 -33.28 17.66
N ASN A 343 -2.45 -33.42 18.93
CA ASN A 343 -2.02 -32.33 19.79
C ASN A 343 -0.48 -32.30 19.95
N LEU A 344 0.23 -32.01 18.86
CA LEU A 344 1.70 -31.81 18.87
C LEU A 344 2.11 -30.71 19.86
N THR A 345 3.22 -30.90 20.58
CA THR A 345 3.73 -29.90 21.54
C THR A 345 4.83 -29.01 20.95
N TYR A 346 5.19 -27.93 21.67
CA TYR A 346 6.37 -27.10 21.37
C TYR A 346 7.65 -27.93 21.14
N ASP A 347 7.88 -28.95 21.96
CA ASP A 347 9.09 -29.78 21.83
C ASP A 347 9.02 -30.73 20.64
N ASP A 348 7.83 -30.94 20.05
CA ASP A 348 7.63 -31.77 18.86
C ASP A 348 7.86 -30.97 17.58
N ILE A 349 7.29 -29.77 17.48
CA ILE A 349 7.58 -28.81 16.40
C ILE A 349 9.08 -28.42 16.38
N LYS A 350 9.76 -28.50 17.53
CA LYS A 350 11.21 -28.32 17.64
C LYS A 350 12.03 -29.49 17.07
N LYS A 351 11.49 -30.72 17.02
CA LYS A 351 12.19 -31.92 16.51
C LYS A 351 12.09 -32.09 14.98
N MET A 352 11.18 -31.35 14.33
CA MET A 352 11.04 -31.31 12.88
C MET A 352 12.23 -30.56 12.26
N ASP A 353 13.17 -31.32 11.70
CA ASP A 353 14.43 -30.85 11.13
C ASP A 353 14.24 -30.40 9.68
N TYR A 354 13.47 -31.15 8.87
CA TYR A 354 13.20 -30.78 7.48
C TYR A 354 12.37 -29.49 7.41
N LEU A 355 11.42 -29.32 8.33
CA LEU A 355 10.72 -28.05 8.56
C LEU A 355 11.67 -26.92 8.97
N ASP A 356 12.74 -27.19 9.71
CA ASP A 356 13.77 -26.19 10.06
C ASP A 356 14.59 -25.80 8.84
N LYS A 357 15.03 -26.78 8.04
CA LYS A 357 15.74 -26.59 6.77
C LYS A 357 14.92 -25.76 5.77
N VAL A 358 13.64 -26.11 5.55
CA VAL A 358 12.72 -25.38 4.66
C VAL A 358 12.50 -23.94 5.16
N PHE A 359 12.30 -23.75 6.46
CA PHE A 359 12.16 -22.40 7.04
C PHE A 359 13.45 -21.57 6.89
N LYS A 360 14.62 -22.17 7.10
CA LYS A 360 15.93 -21.51 6.92
C LYS A 360 16.21 -21.14 5.46
N GLU A 361 15.96 -22.05 4.52
CA GLU A 361 16.15 -21.78 3.08
C GLU A 361 15.20 -20.70 2.57
N THR A 362 13.96 -20.67 3.08
CA THR A 362 13.03 -19.57 2.83
C THR A 362 13.60 -18.23 3.31
N LEU A 363 14.14 -18.17 4.53
CA LEU A 363 14.73 -16.95 5.08
C LEU A 363 16.06 -16.55 4.41
N ARG A 364 16.81 -17.49 3.83
CA ARG A 364 17.97 -17.17 2.96
C ARG A 364 17.51 -16.57 1.64
N LYS A 365 16.58 -17.22 0.94
CA LYS A 365 16.15 -16.75 -0.38
C LYS A 365 15.30 -15.48 -0.29
N TYR A 366 14.56 -15.29 0.80
CA TYR A 366 13.65 -14.16 1.02
C TYR A 366 13.79 -13.52 2.42
N PRO A 367 14.95 -12.93 2.77
CA PRO A 367 15.15 -12.29 4.06
C PRO A 367 14.25 -11.04 4.18
N PRO A 368 13.35 -10.94 5.17
CA PRO A 368 12.40 -9.81 5.30
C PRO A 368 13.06 -8.44 5.45
N LEU A 369 14.36 -8.38 5.77
CA LEU A 369 15.17 -7.17 5.76
C LEU A 369 16.39 -7.39 4.84
N ALA A 370 16.39 -6.77 3.66
CA ALA A 370 17.48 -6.88 2.70
C ALA A 370 18.81 -6.25 3.17
N VAL A 371 18.79 -5.36 4.18
CA VAL A 371 19.94 -4.56 4.64
C VAL A 371 19.90 -4.34 6.15
N LEU A 372 21.03 -4.55 6.85
CA LEU A 372 21.23 -4.01 8.21
C LEU A 372 21.91 -2.64 8.14
N ARG A 373 21.46 -1.68 8.95
CA ARG A 373 22.09 -0.36 9.10
C ARG A 373 22.82 -0.24 10.44
N ARG A 374 23.92 0.51 10.46
CA ARG A 374 24.72 0.91 11.61
C ARG A 374 25.29 2.33 11.41
N GLU A 375 25.69 2.97 12.51
CA GLU A 375 26.37 4.26 12.55
C GLU A 375 27.49 4.24 13.59
N SER A 376 28.62 4.89 13.28
CA SER A 376 29.75 5.04 14.20
C SER A 376 29.53 6.16 15.25
N MET A 377 29.57 5.83 16.54
CA MET A 377 29.46 6.81 17.64
C MET A 377 30.76 7.60 17.88
N SER A 378 31.88 7.13 17.33
CA SER A 378 33.22 7.73 17.32
C SER A 378 33.87 7.55 15.95
N SER A 379 35.04 8.15 15.72
CA SER A 379 35.92 7.67 14.63
C SER A 379 36.36 6.22 14.89
N HIS A 380 36.65 5.49 13.82
CA HIS A 380 37.08 4.08 13.86
C HIS A 380 37.98 3.78 12.65
N THR A 381 38.88 2.81 12.78
CA THR A 381 39.73 2.32 11.68
C THR A 381 39.64 0.81 11.62
N PHE A 382 39.25 0.28 10.47
CA PHE A 382 39.14 -1.15 10.26
C PHE A 382 40.53 -1.78 10.20
N VAL A 383 40.82 -2.68 11.14
CA VAL A 383 42.10 -3.39 11.25
C VAL A 383 42.29 -4.29 10.03
N GLY A 384 43.54 -4.44 9.56
CA GLY A 384 43.89 -5.24 8.38
C GLY A 384 43.80 -4.47 7.06
N ILE A 385 42.79 -3.62 6.87
CA ILE A 385 42.60 -2.84 5.63
C ILE A 385 42.95 -1.33 5.76
N ASN A 386 43.19 -0.83 6.98
CA ASN A 386 43.58 0.55 7.27
C ASN A 386 42.61 1.66 6.79
N VAL A 387 41.34 1.32 6.53
CA VAL A 387 40.31 2.30 6.19
C VAL A 387 39.78 2.99 7.45
N SER A 388 39.98 4.31 7.55
CA SER A 388 39.46 5.13 8.66
C SER A 388 38.15 5.85 8.31
N ILE A 389 37.15 5.69 9.17
CA ILE A 389 35.85 6.36 9.10
C ILE A 389 35.70 7.42 10.20
N PRO A 390 35.00 8.54 9.93
CA PRO A 390 34.69 9.53 10.95
C PRO A 390 33.59 9.03 11.90
N LYS A 391 33.29 9.83 12.93
CA LYS A 391 32.04 9.73 13.69
C LYS A 391 30.84 10.04 12.79
N SER A 392 29.70 9.41 13.09
CA SER A 392 28.44 9.48 12.33
C SER A 392 28.61 9.07 10.86
N GLN A 393 29.42 8.03 10.64
CA GLN A 393 29.52 7.36 9.35
C GLN A 393 28.50 6.23 9.28
N LYS A 394 27.63 6.30 8.26
CA LYS A 394 26.69 5.24 7.89
C LYS A 394 27.43 3.99 7.40
N ILE A 395 27.03 2.85 7.94
CA ILE A 395 27.44 1.50 7.52
C ILE A 395 26.20 0.68 7.18
N TRP A 396 26.18 0.07 6.01
CA TRP A 396 25.14 -0.84 5.53
C TRP A 396 25.73 -2.23 5.27
N ILE A 397 24.98 -3.28 5.58
CA ILE A 397 25.37 -4.68 5.40
C ILE A 397 24.31 -5.34 4.49
N PRO A 398 24.65 -5.77 3.26
CA PRO A 398 23.68 -6.16 2.24
C PRO A 398 23.28 -7.64 2.36
N ILE A 399 22.41 -7.98 3.33
CA ILE A 399 21.94 -9.36 3.59
C ILE A 399 21.47 -10.04 2.30
N TYR A 400 20.64 -9.36 1.51
CA TYR A 400 20.02 -9.95 0.30
C TYR A 400 21.05 -10.37 -0.76
N ALA A 401 22.19 -9.65 -0.84
CA ALA A 401 23.29 -9.96 -1.74
C ALA A 401 24.16 -11.10 -1.18
N ILE A 402 24.54 -11.05 0.10
CA ILE A 402 25.33 -12.10 0.77
C ILE A 402 24.60 -13.44 0.72
N HIS A 403 23.26 -13.43 0.85
CA HIS A 403 22.42 -14.63 0.78
C HIS A 403 22.23 -15.18 -0.64
N ARG A 404 22.71 -14.43 -1.64
CA ARG A 404 22.72 -14.76 -3.07
C ARG A 404 24.12 -14.88 -3.66
N ASP A 405 25.19 -14.77 -2.87
CA ASP A 405 26.54 -14.97 -3.39
C ASP A 405 26.74 -16.45 -3.76
N PRO A 406 27.01 -16.81 -5.03
CA PRO A 406 27.27 -18.19 -5.43
C PRO A 406 28.49 -18.81 -4.75
N ASP A 407 29.43 -18.02 -4.22
CA ASP A 407 30.64 -18.52 -3.53
C ASP A 407 30.31 -18.97 -2.09
N ILE A 408 29.21 -18.45 -1.52
CA ILE A 408 28.68 -18.80 -0.19
C ILE A 408 27.53 -19.82 -0.31
N TYR A 409 26.74 -19.72 -1.38
CA TYR A 409 25.53 -20.50 -1.64
C TYR A 409 25.48 -20.98 -3.11
N PRO A 410 26.18 -22.07 -3.47
CA PRO A 410 26.29 -22.54 -4.86
C PRO A 410 24.93 -22.77 -5.52
N LYS A 411 24.72 -22.19 -6.72
CA LYS A 411 23.41 -22.08 -7.40
C LYS A 411 22.36 -21.34 -6.53
N PRO A 412 22.58 -20.06 -6.18
CA PRO A 412 21.86 -19.37 -5.10
C PRO A 412 20.35 -19.23 -5.31
N ASP A 413 19.87 -19.27 -6.55
CA ASP A 413 18.43 -19.16 -6.87
C ASP A 413 17.67 -20.50 -6.78
N VAL A 414 18.37 -21.63 -6.69
CA VAL A 414 17.73 -22.94 -6.44
C VAL A 414 17.36 -23.05 -4.97
N PHE A 415 16.08 -23.29 -4.70
CA PHE A 415 15.56 -23.54 -3.35
C PHE A 415 15.92 -24.97 -2.94
N ASP A 416 16.86 -25.09 -2.00
CA ASP A 416 17.45 -26.35 -1.58
C ASP A 416 17.60 -26.36 -0.04
N PRO A 417 16.71 -27.07 0.68
CA PRO A 417 16.76 -27.15 2.15
C PRO A 417 18.04 -27.79 2.69
N GLU A 418 18.69 -28.69 1.95
CA GLU A 418 19.85 -29.47 2.45
C GLU A 418 21.11 -28.59 2.63
N ARG A 419 21.10 -27.36 2.08
CA ARG A 419 22.06 -26.29 2.42
C ARG A 419 22.16 -25.98 3.93
N PHE A 420 21.18 -26.44 4.71
CA PHE A 420 21.09 -26.28 6.15
C PHE A 420 21.30 -27.58 6.95
N ASP A 421 21.84 -28.63 6.31
CA ASP A 421 22.53 -29.73 6.99
C ASP A 421 23.59 -29.22 7.97
N GLU A 422 23.75 -29.93 9.09
CA GLU A 422 24.61 -29.47 10.19
C GLU A 422 26.07 -29.26 9.76
N GLU A 423 26.68 -30.19 9.03
CA GLU A 423 28.06 -30.05 8.50
C GLU A 423 28.21 -28.83 7.57
N THR A 424 27.21 -28.61 6.70
CA THR A 424 27.16 -27.49 5.76
C THR A 424 26.93 -26.14 6.47
N VAL A 425 26.30 -26.15 7.65
CA VAL A 425 26.15 -24.97 8.51
C VAL A 425 27.41 -24.71 9.34
N GLN A 426 28.04 -25.75 9.90
CA GLN A 426 29.25 -25.62 10.72
C GLN A 426 30.48 -25.15 9.91
N SER A 427 30.58 -25.54 8.65
CA SER A 427 31.66 -25.12 7.74
C SER A 427 31.46 -23.71 7.15
N ARG A 428 30.24 -23.16 7.17
CA ARG A 428 29.92 -21.83 6.64
C ARG A 428 30.28 -20.73 7.64
N HIS A 429 30.84 -19.61 7.17
CA HIS A 429 31.18 -18.48 8.05
C HIS A 429 29.92 -17.94 8.77
N PRO A 430 29.94 -17.68 10.10
CA PRO A 430 28.75 -17.31 10.87
C PRO A 430 27.96 -16.10 10.35
N MET A 431 28.64 -15.09 9.79
CA MET A 431 27.98 -13.90 9.21
C MET A 431 27.40 -14.10 7.81
N ALA A 432 27.51 -15.28 7.21
CA ALA A 432 26.87 -15.59 5.94
C ALA A 432 25.33 -15.64 6.05
N TYR A 433 24.79 -16.04 7.21
CA TYR A 433 23.36 -16.24 7.42
C TYR A 433 22.82 -15.32 8.53
N LEU A 434 22.13 -14.24 8.14
CA LEU A 434 21.77 -13.10 8.99
C LEU A 434 20.29 -12.65 8.91
N PRO A 435 19.28 -13.53 8.70
CA PRO A 435 17.89 -13.07 8.52
C PRO A 435 17.31 -12.36 9.75
N PHE A 436 17.82 -12.67 10.94
CA PHE A 436 17.47 -12.00 12.21
C PHE A 436 18.52 -10.95 12.65
N GLY A 437 19.59 -10.77 11.85
CA GLY A 437 20.83 -10.10 12.24
C GLY A 437 21.54 -10.78 13.41
N ASP A 438 22.71 -10.25 13.79
CA ASP A 438 23.46 -10.73 14.96
C ASP A 438 23.97 -9.57 15.84
N GLY A 439 24.64 -9.94 16.93
CA GLY A 439 25.10 -9.07 18.01
C GLY A 439 23.98 -8.61 18.94
N PRO A 440 24.27 -7.71 19.90
CA PRO A 440 23.28 -7.24 20.88
C PRO A 440 22.04 -6.56 20.27
N ARG A 441 22.12 -6.10 19.01
CA ARG A 441 21.02 -5.51 18.22
C ARG A 441 20.31 -6.51 17.27
N ASN A 442 20.46 -7.81 17.47
CA ASN A 442 19.70 -8.85 16.76
C ASN A 442 18.18 -8.78 17.04
N CYS A 443 17.38 -9.53 16.28
CA CYS A 443 15.93 -9.61 16.48
C CYS A 443 15.58 -10.19 17.87
N ILE A 444 14.75 -9.47 18.64
CA ILE A 444 14.33 -9.89 19.98
C ILE A 444 13.31 -11.05 19.93
N GLY A 445 12.41 -11.03 18.94
CA GLY A 445 11.34 -12.01 18.77
C GLY A 445 11.69 -13.21 17.90
N ALA A 446 12.97 -13.42 17.54
CA ALA A 446 13.39 -14.44 16.57
C ALA A 446 12.83 -15.84 16.87
N ARG A 447 12.85 -16.25 18.15
CA ARG A 447 12.29 -17.54 18.59
C ARG A 447 10.77 -17.61 18.42
N PHE A 448 10.05 -16.54 18.75
CA PHE A 448 8.58 -16.48 18.56
C PHE A 448 8.22 -16.57 17.08
N ALA A 449 8.91 -15.79 16.23
CA ALA A 449 8.73 -15.80 14.78
C ALA A 449 8.96 -17.20 14.16
N VAL A 450 10.00 -17.94 14.60
CA VAL A 450 10.24 -19.33 14.20
C VAL A 450 9.04 -20.22 14.52
N TYR A 451 8.59 -20.26 15.78
CA TYR A 451 7.54 -21.22 16.18
C TYR A 451 6.16 -20.87 15.63
N GLN A 452 5.74 -19.61 15.56
CA GLN A 452 4.46 -19.28 14.91
C GLN A 452 4.47 -19.63 13.42
N SER A 453 5.58 -19.36 12.71
CA SER A 453 5.70 -19.68 11.29
C SER A 453 5.70 -21.18 11.05
N LYS A 454 6.41 -21.95 11.89
CA LYS A 454 6.42 -23.42 11.83
C LYS A 454 5.03 -24.01 12.13
N VAL A 455 4.33 -23.57 13.17
CA VAL A 455 2.98 -24.10 13.49
C VAL A 455 1.99 -23.79 12.37
N GLY A 456 2.01 -22.57 11.83
CA GLY A 456 1.21 -22.20 10.65
C GLY A 456 1.50 -23.10 9.44
N LEU A 457 2.77 -23.28 9.08
CA LEU A 457 3.18 -24.19 7.99
C LEU A 457 2.72 -25.64 8.24
N VAL A 458 2.87 -26.16 9.45
CA VAL A 458 2.46 -27.53 9.81
C VAL A 458 0.96 -27.72 9.67
N LYS A 459 0.15 -26.80 10.21
CA LYS A 459 -1.33 -26.91 10.15
C LYS A 459 -1.87 -26.70 8.73
N ILE A 460 -1.23 -25.84 7.92
CA ILE A 460 -1.53 -25.71 6.48
C ILE A 460 -1.19 -27.01 5.75
N LEU A 461 0.07 -27.47 5.84
CA LEU A 461 0.61 -28.56 5.02
C LEU A 461 0.14 -29.95 5.47
N ARG A 462 -0.33 -30.13 6.71
CA ARG A 462 -1.03 -31.35 7.12
C ARG A 462 -2.32 -31.50 6.31
N ASN A 463 -3.16 -30.47 6.30
CA ASN A 463 -4.53 -30.51 5.78
C ASN A 463 -4.61 -30.26 4.25
N TYR A 464 -3.72 -29.45 3.69
CA TYR A 464 -3.79 -29.01 2.29
C TYR A 464 -2.47 -29.20 1.54
N LYS A 465 -2.56 -29.48 0.25
CA LYS A 465 -1.44 -29.41 -0.70
C LYS A 465 -1.52 -28.08 -1.46
N VAL A 466 -0.38 -27.43 -1.67
CA VAL A 466 -0.31 -26.09 -2.28
C VAL A 466 0.34 -26.20 -3.67
N GLU A 467 -0.29 -25.59 -4.66
CA GLU A 467 0.09 -25.65 -6.08
C GLU A 467 0.01 -24.27 -6.72
N THR A 468 0.67 -24.10 -7.88
CA THR A 468 0.67 -22.82 -8.61
C THR A 468 -0.56 -22.67 -9.50
N CYS A 469 -1.07 -21.46 -9.67
CA CYS A 469 -2.15 -21.12 -10.60
C CYS A 469 -1.67 -20.14 -11.68
N GLU A 470 -2.52 -19.79 -12.64
CA GLU A 470 -2.21 -18.82 -13.71
C GLU A 470 -1.98 -17.38 -13.22
N LYS A 471 -2.25 -17.13 -11.93
CA LYS A 471 -2.00 -15.86 -11.22
C LYS A 471 -0.75 -15.89 -10.34
N THR A 472 -0.05 -17.02 -10.23
CA THR A 472 1.24 -17.11 -9.53
C THR A 472 2.34 -16.46 -10.37
N PRO A 473 3.03 -15.41 -9.89
CA PRO A 473 4.10 -14.75 -10.67
C PRO A 473 5.36 -15.62 -10.70
N ILE A 474 5.71 -16.14 -11.89
CA ILE A 474 6.90 -16.96 -12.11
C ILE A 474 7.71 -16.33 -13.27
N PRO A 475 8.98 -15.94 -13.07
CA PRO A 475 9.75 -15.97 -11.82
C PRO A 475 9.20 -14.99 -10.76
N TYR A 476 9.68 -15.13 -9.52
CA TYR A 476 9.31 -14.25 -8.41
C TYR A 476 9.68 -12.80 -8.73
N VAL A 477 8.69 -11.90 -8.71
CA VAL A 477 8.88 -10.47 -8.97
C VAL A 477 8.97 -9.70 -7.65
N ASN A 478 10.15 -9.17 -7.32
CA ASN A 478 10.25 -8.06 -6.37
C ASN A 478 9.49 -6.87 -6.96
N ASP A 479 8.31 -6.52 -6.45
CA ASP A 479 7.47 -5.46 -7.03
C ASP A 479 8.22 -4.12 -7.07
N PRO A 480 8.61 -3.62 -8.27
CA PRO A 480 9.29 -2.33 -8.40
C PRO A 480 8.27 -1.18 -8.51
N LYS A 481 7.02 -1.49 -8.85
CA LYS A 481 5.97 -0.57 -9.26
C LYS A 481 4.69 -0.91 -8.54
N ALA A 482 4.77 -0.67 -7.26
CA ALA A 482 3.66 -0.11 -6.55
C ALA A 482 3.82 1.42 -6.34
N LEU A 483 3.59 2.33 -7.32
CA LEU A 483 3.44 2.22 -8.78
C LEU A 483 4.29 3.26 -9.55
N TYR A 484 4.49 4.53 -9.18
CA TYR A 484 3.57 5.70 -9.14
C TYR A 484 2.40 5.72 -8.14
N VAL A 485 1.76 6.90 -7.96
CA VAL A 485 0.80 7.24 -6.86
C VAL A 485 -0.28 6.20 -6.53
N GLY A 486 -0.73 5.37 -7.46
CA GLY A 486 -1.89 4.51 -7.22
C GLY A 486 -1.61 3.43 -6.18
N ASP A 487 -0.73 2.53 -6.54
CA ASP A 487 -0.14 1.59 -5.61
C ASP A 487 0.88 2.28 -4.68
N TYR A 488 1.42 3.46 -5.02
CA TYR A 488 2.13 4.36 -4.06
C TYR A 488 1.15 5.15 -3.16
N LEU A 489 0.00 4.52 -2.88
CA LEU A 489 -1.00 4.79 -1.87
C LEU A 489 -1.53 3.47 -1.29
N ALA A 490 -1.52 2.36 -2.05
CA ALA A 490 -1.54 1.01 -1.49
C ALA A 490 -0.35 0.76 -0.56
N GLU A 491 0.86 1.14 -0.96
CA GLU A 491 2.07 1.14 -0.13
C GLU A 491 1.91 2.28 1.01
N MET A 492 0.73 2.85 1.26
CA MET A 492 0.42 3.46 2.59
C MET A 492 -0.66 2.72 3.26
N TYR A 493 -1.73 2.39 2.51
CA TYR A 493 -2.84 1.57 2.91
C TYR A 493 -2.42 0.16 3.37
N ASN A 494 -1.14 -0.18 3.26
CA ASN A 494 -0.53 -1.22 4.05
C ASN A 494 0.80 -0.87 4.84
N THR A 495 1.27 0.40 5.04
CA THR A 495 2.27 0.90 6.09
C THR A 495 1.80 1.74 7.32
N TYR A 496 0.59 2.28 7.44
CA TYR A 496 0.11 2.87 8.73
C TYR A 496 -1.43 2.69 8.98
N LYS A 497 -2.04 1.55 9.41
CA LYS A 497 -3.54 1.31 9.48
C LYS A 497 -4.10 1.36 10.85
N ASP A 498 -3.42 0.88 11.89
CA ASP A 498 -4.02 0.81 13.24
C ASP A 498 -4.63 2.14 13.66
N GLU A 499 -3.99 3.12 13.13
CA GLU A 499 -4.49 4.35 12.71
C GLU A 499 -6.05 4.57 12.37
N PRO A 500 -6.69 5.64 12.90
CA PRO A 500 -7.81 6.47 12.32
C PRO A 500 -7.63 7.55 11.14
N MET A 501 -7.04 8.77 11.33
CA MET A 501 -6.65 9.81 10.27
C MET A 501 -5.16 10.39 10.24
N ILE A 502 -4.34 10.18 9.18
CA ILE A 502 -2.85 10.43 9.09
C ILE A 502 -2.46 11.70 8.27
N GLY A 503 -1.44 12.50 8.61
CA GLY A 503 -0.98 13.66 7.80
C GLY A 503 0.22 13.46 6.82
N ILE A 504 0.10 13.78 5.52
CA ILE A 504 1.21 13.89 4.51
C ILE A 504 1.62 15.33 4.25
N PHE A 505 2.63 15.51 3.40
CA PHE A 505 2.67 16.59 2.40
C PHE A 505 2.38 16.10 0.96
N ASP A 506 1.66 16.90 0.19
CA ASP A 506 1.55 16.86 -1.27
C ASP A 506 2.38 18.04 -1.80
N ARG A 507 3.66 17.76 -2.09
CA ARG A 507 4.74 18.74 -2.39
C ARG A 507 4.99 19.76 -1.28
N LYS A 508 4.08 20.72 -1.10
CA LYS A 508 4.11 21.79 -0.08
C LYS A 508 2.78 21.94 0.68
N THR A 509 1.75 21.16 0.36
CA THR A 509 0.41 21.26 0.96
C THR A 509 0.12 20.04 1.83
N PRO A 510 -0.26 20.17 3.11
CA PRO A 510 -0.56 19.01 3.94
C PRO A 510 -1.87 18.31 3.56
N VAL A 511 -1.96 16.98 3.72
CA VAL A 511 -3.20 16.19 3.44
C VAL A 511 -3.44 15.07 4.47
N LEU A 512 -4.68 14.91 4.93
CA LEU A 512 -5.07 13.93 5.95
C LEU A 512 -5.66 12.65 5.34
N VAL A 513 -4.98 11.52 5.36
CA VAL A 513 -5.50 10.26 4.81
C VAL A 513 -6.31 9.51 5.89
N ILE A 514 -7.54 9.09 5.59
CA ILE A 514 -8.46 8.42 6.54
C ILE A 514 -8.80 7.03 6.03
N GLN A 515 -8.67 6.04 6.91
CA GLN A 515 -8.59 4.63 6.49
C GLN A 515 -9.27 3.66 7.50
N ASN A 516 -9.61 4.11 8.72
CA ASN A 516 -10.54 3.42 9.64
C ASN A 516 -11.99 3.67 9.19
N LEU A 517 -12.86 2.66 9.26
CA LEU A 517 -14.20 2.75 8.70
C LEU A 517 -15.15 3.66 9.48
N ASP A 518 -15.05 3.76 10.81
CA ASP A 518 -15.91 4.67 11.59
C ASP A 518 -15.54 6.14 11.42
N LEU A 519 -14.26 6.50 11.25
CA LEU A 519 -13.89 7.88 10.89
C LEU A 519 -13.99 8.18 9.39
N ILE A 520 -13.93 7.17 8.51
CA ILE A 520 -14.41 7.30 7.12
C ILE A 520 -15.91 7.58 7.13
N LYS A 521 -16.69 6.91 7.98
CA LYS A 521 -18.11 7.15 8.21
C LYS A 521 -18.34 8.52 8.85
N ASP A 522 -17.49 9.02 9.74
CA ASP A 522 -17.58 10.42 10.20
C ASP A 522 -17.31 11.41 9.04
N VAL A 523 -16.38 11.11 8.13
CA VAL A 523 -16.05 11.98 6.98
C VAL A 523 -16.97 11.84 5.76
N LEU A 524 -17.62 10.69 5.57
CA LEU A 524 -18.48 10.39 4.41
C LEU A 524 -19.97 10.29 4.76
N ILE A 525 -20.31 10.13 6.03
CA ILE A 525 -21.67 9.81 6.52
C ILE A 525 -22.09 10.76 7.68
N LYS A 526 -21.62 10.54 8.92
CA LYS A 526 -22.09 11.21 10.16
C LYS A 526 -21.76 12.72 10.21
N ASP A 527 -20.49 13.10 10.20
CA ASP A 527 -20.02 14.51 10.23
C ASP A 527 -19.65 15.05 8.84
N PHE A 528 -20.20 14.43 7.79
CA PHE A 528 -20.00 14.75 6.38
C PHE A 528 -20.33 16.22 6.00
N SER A 529 -20.99 16.97 6.88
CA SER A 529 -21.24 18.41 6.76
C SER A 529 -19.93 19.21 6.64
N VAL A 530 -18.92 18.83 7.41
CA VAL A 530 -17.58 19.46 7.46
C VAL A 530 -16.69 19.04 6.29
N PHE A 531 -16.87 17.80 5.82
CA PHE A 531 -15.94 17.12 4.91
C PHE A 531 -16.37 17.08 3.45
N ALA A 532 -17.52 17.63 3.14
CA ALA A 532 -18.12 17.52 1.82
C ALA A 532 -17.23 18.10 0.69
N ASN A 533 -16.28 19.01 0.95
CA ASN A 533 -15.40 19.53 -0.10
C ASN A 533 -14.47 18.39 -0.58
N ARG A 534 -14.17 18.29 -1.88
CA ARG A 534 -13.30 17.23 -2.42
C ARG A 534 -11.84 17.65 -2.60
N GLY A 535 -11.52 18.91 -2.34
CA GLY A 535 -10.16 19.44 -2.28
C GLY A 535 -9.45 19.63 -3.61
N ILE A 536 -10.16 19.45 -4.72
CA ILE A 536 -9.66 19.72 -6.07
C ILE A 536 -9.98 21.18 -6.43
N PRO A 537 -9.01 22.01 -6.87
CA PRO A 537 -9.26 23.43 -7.10
C PRO A 537 -10.10 23.67 -8.35
N THR A 538 -11.27 24.30 -8.18
CA THR A 538 -12.12 24.80 -9.25
C THR A 538 -11.65 26.16 -9.77
N SER A 539 -12.03 26.47 -11.02
CA SER A 539 -11.96 27.82 -11.58
C SER A 539 -13.03 28.00 -12.65
N GLU A 540 -14.18 28.54 -12.25
CA GLU A 540 -15.35 28.82 -13.11
C GLU A 540 -14.99 29.60 -14.40
N LYS A 541 -14.02 30.52 -14.34
CA LYS A 541 -13.58 31.29 -15.51
C LYS A 541 -12.58 30.55 -16.42
N ALA A 542 -11.64 29.79 -15.85
CA ALA A 542 -10.58 29.13 -16.62
C ALA A 542 -10.92 27.70 -17.06
N ASP A 543 -11.86 27.05 -16.36
CA ASP A 543 -12.29 25.67 -16.58
C ASP A 543 -13.74 25.47 -16.07
N PRO A 544 -14.77 25.92 -16.81
CA PRO A 544 -16.18 25.73 -16.44
C PRO A 544 -16.58 24.29 -16.07
N LEU A 545 -16.00 23.28 -16.71
CA LEU A 545 -16.29 21.89 -16.39
C LEU A 545 -15.73 21.44 -15.03
N SER A 546 -14.86 22.24 -14.40
CA SER A 546 -14.52 22.08 -12.97
C SER A 546 -15.69 22.42 -12.02
N GLN A 547 -16.83 22.94 -12.50
CA GLN A 547 -18.03 23.15 -11.69
C GLN A 547 -18.83 21.86 -11.40
N ASN A 548 -18.18 20.70 -11.42
CA ASN A 548 -18.84 19.39 -11.30
C ASN A 548 -18.96 18.88 -9.85
N LEU A 549 -19.86 17.91 -9.62
CA LEU A 549 -20.11 17.23 -8.34
C LEU A 549 -18.83 16.74 -7.63
N PHE A 550 -17.76 16.42 -8.36
CA PHE A 550 -16.50 15.89 -7.83
C PHE A 550 -15.46 16.98 -7.51
N HIS A 551 -15.67 18.22 -7.94
CA HIS A 551 -14.73 19.33 -7.75
C HIS A 551 -15.31 20.49 -6.93
N LEU A 552 -16.63 20.69 -6.99
CA LEU A 552 -17.35 21.75 -6.25
C LEU A 552 -17.21 21.69 -4.72
N GLU A 553 -17.47 22.83 -4.11
CA GLU A 553 -17.56 22.99 -2.65
C GLU A 553 -18.94 22.59 -2.08
N PRO A 554 -19.05 22.25 -0.77
CA PRO A 554 -20.26 21.66 -0.17
C PRO A 554 -21.54 22.42 -0.43
N LYS A 555 -21.49 23.75 -0.33
CA LYS A 555 -22.66 24.62 -0.47
C LYS A 555 -23.26 24.55 -1.88
N ARG A 556 -22.46 24.24 -2.91
CA ARG A 556 -22.94 24.08 -4.30
C ARG A 556 -23.28 22.63 -4.63
N TRP A 557 -22.45 21.65 -4.28
CA TRP A 557 -22.72 20.27 -4.69
C TRP A 557 -23.79 19.56 -3.85
N ARG A 558 -23.98 19.88 -2.56
CA ARG A 558 -24.93 19.14 -1.69
C ARG A 558 -26.38 19.24 -2.17
N PRO A 559 -26.95 20.44 -2.47
CA PRO A 559 -28.28 20.53 -3.07
C PRO A 559 -28.36 19.75 -4.38
N LEU A 560 -27.33 19.91 -5.22
CA LEU A 560 -27.23 19.26 -6.52
C LEU A 560 -27.24 17.72 -6.41
N ARG A 561 -26.56 17.11 -5.42
CA ARG A 561 -26.64 15.65 -5.22
C ARG A 561 -28.01 15.20 -4.72
N MET A 562 -28.67 15.93 -3.82
CA MET A 562 -30.01 15.55 -3.36
C MET A 562 -30.98 15.54 -4.55
N ASN A 563 -30.92 16.60 -5.36
CA ASN A 563 -31.65 16.75 -6.60
C ASN A 563 -31.35 15.62 -7.62
N LEU A 564 -30.08 15.18 -7.76
CA LEU A 564 -29.66 14.17 -8.75
C LEU A 564 -29.71 12.71 -8.25
N SER A 565 -29.98 12.46 -6.97
CA SER A 565 -30.03 11.09 -6.44
C SER A 565 -31.21 10.24 -6.95
N PRO A 566 -32.43 10.80 -7.19
CA PRO A 566 -33.55 10.06 -7.77
C PRO A 566 -33.30 9.40 -9.13
N VAL A 567 -32.33 9.91 -9.91
CA VAL A 567 -31.91 9.32 -11.20
C VAL A 567 -31.44 7.87 -11.02
N PHE A 568 -30.79 7.57 -9.90
CA PHE A 568 -30.16 6.26 -9.64
C PHE A 568 -31.08 5.32 -8.86
N THR A 569 -32.40 5.52 -8.96
CA THR A 569 -33.41 4.61 -8.38
C THR A 569 -33.62 3.39 -9.28
N SER A 570 -33.98 2.24 -8.71
CA SER A 570 -34.21 0.99 -9.49
C SER A 570 -35.23 1.14 -10.62
N GLY A 571 -36.22 2.04 -10.48
CA GLY A 571 -37.16 2.36 -11.57
C GLY A 571 -36.47 3.07 -12.73
N LYS A 572 -35.81 4.20 -12.46
CA LYS A 572 -35.08 4.96 -13.49
C LYS A 572 -33.91 4.17 -14.10
N LEU A 573 -33.21 3.36 -13.31
CA LEU A 573 -32.19 2.44 -13.84
C LEU A 573 -32.79 1.36 -14.75
N LYS A 574 -33.98 0.84 -14.45
CA LYS A 574 -34.71 -0.10 -15.31
C LYS A 574 -35.22 0.56 -16.59
N GLU A 575 -35.60 1.84 -16.55
CA GLU A 575 -35.94 2.62 -17.75
C GLU A 575 -34.69 2.93 -18.60
N MET A 576 -33.56 3.28 -17.98
CA MET A 576 -32.28 3.51 -18.68
C MET A 576 -31.67 2.23 -19.26
N PHE A 577 -32.04 1.05 -18.72
CA PHE A 577 -31.47 -0.23 -19.13
C PHE A 577 -31.72 -0.57 -20.60
N SER A 578 -32.85 -0.17 -21.19
CA SER A 578 -33.10 -0.42 -22.62
C SER A 578 -32.09 0.28 -23.52
N LEU A 579 -31.63 1.48 -23.14
CA LEU A 579 -30.56 2.22 -23.84
C LEU A 579 -29.20 1.52 -23.72
N ILE A 580 -28.96 0.84 -22.59
CA ILE A 580 -27.74 0.02 -22.40
C ILE A 580 -27.82 -1.22 -23.29
N SER A 581 -28.98 -1.89 -23.38
CA SER A 581 -29.19 -3.04 -24.25
C SER A 581 -29.03 -2.67 -25.72
N GLU A 582 -29.66 -1.58 -26.17
CA GLU A 582 -29.52 -1.04 -27.54
C GLU A 582 -28.06 -0.75 -27.90
N CYS A 583 -27.27 -0.18 -26.99
CA CYS A 583 -25.83 0.00 -27.19
C CYS A 583 -25.05 -1.33 -27.20
N ALA A 584 -25.53 -2.36 -26.50
CA ALA A 584 -24.93 -3.70 -26.52
C ALA A 584 -25.28 -4.45 -27.82
N ASP A 585 -26.49 -4.27 -28.36
CA ASP A 585 -26.88 -4.79 -29.67
C ASP A 585 -26.07 -4.13 -30.79
N HIS A 586 -25.81 -2.83 -30.71
CA HIS A 586 -24.86 -2.15 -31.61
C HIS A 586 -23.41 -2.64 -31.46
N LEU A 587 -22.97 -3.02 -30.25
CA LEU A 587 -21.67 -3.68 -30.05
C LEU A 587 -21.65 -5.07 -30.70
N VAL A 588 -22.72 -5.86 -30.58
CA VAL A 588 -22.83 -7.18 -31.25
C VAL A 588 -22.78 -7.02 -32.76
N GLN A 589 -23.57 -6.12 -33.35
CA GLN A 589 -23.55 -5.84 -34.80
C GLN A 589 -22.17 -5.37 -35.29
N TYR A 590 -21.48 -4.53 -34.51
CA TYR A 590 -20.09 -4.15 -34.79
C TYR A 590 -19.14 -5.34 -34.74
N MET A 591 -19.26 -6.21 -33.73
CA MET A 591 -18.43 -7.41 -33.60
C MET A 591 -18.72 -8.43 -34.73
N GLU A 592 -19.96 -8.64 -35.11
CA GLU A 592 -20.34 -9.49 -36.25
C GLU A 592 -19.73 -8.97 -37.55
N LYS A 593 -19.80 -7.65 -37.80
CA LYS A 593 -19.11 -7.03 -38.94
C LYS A 593 -17.61 -7.29 -38.89
N VAL A 594 -16.94 -7.01 -37.77
CA VAL A 594 -15.48 -7.17 -37.64
C VAL A 594 -15.03 -8.63 -37.76
N VAL A 595 -15.84 -9.59 -37.29
CA VAL A 595 -15.63 -11.04 -37.49
C VAL A 595 -15.80 -11.42 -38.96
N SER A 596 -16.80 -10.89 -39.67
CA SER A 596 -16.96 -11.11 -41.13
C SER A 596 -15.86 -10.50 -41.99
N GLU A 597 -15.03 -9.61 -41.42
CA GLU A 597 -13.84 -9.04 -42.05
C GLU A 597 -12.53 -9.74 -41.61
N ASP A 598 -12.60 -10.79 -40.79
CA ASP A 598 -11.48 -11.58 -40.21
C ASP A 598 -10.37 -10.73 -39.55
N LYS A 599 -10.77 -9.80 -38.68
CA LYS A 599 -9.86 -8.85 -38.01
C LYS A 599 -9.72 -9.10 -36.51
N SER A 600 -8.48 -9.18 -36.03
CA SER A 600 -8.14 -9.18 -34.60
C SER A 600 -8.53 -7.87 -33.92
N VAL A 601 -9.10 -7.92 -32.71
CA VAL A 601 -9.63 -6.75 -32.01
C VAL A 601 -8.88 -6.47 -30.70
N GLU A 602 -8.47 -5.22 -30.47
CA GLU A 602 -7.99 -4.80 -29.16
C GLU A 602 -9.19 -4.64 -28.20
N CYS A 603 -9.33 -5.55 -27.23
CA CYS A 603 -10.42 -5.53 -26.26
C CYS A 603 -10.57 -4.19 -25.53
N ARG A 604 -9.47 -3.44 -25.32
CA ARG A 604 -9.49 -2.16 -24.62
C ARG A 604 -10.03 -1.00 -25.46
N GLU A 605 -9.75 -0.94 -26.76
CA GLU A 605 -10.39 0.07 -27.63
C GLU A 605 -11.83 -0.33 -27.95
N LEU A 606 -12.12 -1.63 -28.11
CA LEU A 606 -13.49 -2.14 -28.28
C LEU A 606 -14.40 -1.73 -27.11
N THR A 607 -14.01 -2.02 -25.87
CA THR A 607 -14.81 -1.65 -24.70
C THR A 607 -14.89 -0.13 -24.54
N ALA A 608 -13.88 0.62 -25.01
CA ALA A 608 -13.89 2.07 -24.94
C ALA A 608 -14.74 2.75 -26.03
N LYS A 609 -14.92 2.13 -27.20
CA LYS A 609 -15.98 2.51 -28.15
C LYS A 609 -17.35 2.28 -27.52
N TYR A 610 -17.62 1.05 -27.07
CA TYR A 610 -18.88 0.67 -26.42
C TYR A 610 -19.26 1.56 -25.22
N THR A 611 -18.35 1.81 -24.27
CA THR A 611 -18.70 2.65 -23.11
C THR A 611 -18.78 4.14 -23.43
N THR A 612 -18.24 4.60 -24.56
CA THR A 612 -18.51 5.95 -25.08
C THR A 612 -19.98 6.05 -25.52
N ASP A 613 -20.50 5.03 -26.21
CA ASP A 613 -21.88 5.03 -26.69
C ASP A 613 -22.89 4.82 -25.54
N VAL A 614 -22.63 3.87 -24.63
CA VAL A 614 -23.45 3.68 -23.43
C VAL A 614 -23.52 4.97 -22.59
N ILE A 615 -22.40 5.64 -22.32
CA ILE A 615 -22.44 6.88 -21.52
C ILE A 615 -23.06 8.03 -22.31
N GLY A 616 -22.98 8.04 -23.63
CA GLY A 616 -23.67 8.99 -24.49
C GLY A 616 -25.18 8.86 -24.42
N SER A 617 -25.71 7.68 -24.73
CA SER A 617 -27.14 7.39 -24.69
C SER A 617 -27.71 7.57 -23.27
N CYS A 618 -27.02 7.13 -22.22
CA CYS A 618 -27.54 7.22 -20.85
C CYS A 618 -27.35 8.60 -20.18
N ALA A 619 -26.22 9.29 -20.37
CA ALA A 619 -25.91 10.55 -19.66
C ALA A 619 -26.18 11.83 -20.48
N PHE A 620 -26.38 11.70 -21.80
CA PHE A 620 -26.67 12.82 -22.71
C PHE A 620 -27.95 12.59 -23.53
N GLY A 621 -28.37 11.33 -23.70
CA GLY A 621 -29.37 10.96 -24.69
C GLY A 621 -28.95 11.37 -26.10
N ILE A 622 -27.66 11.23 -26.41
CA ILE A 622 -27.05 11.48 -27.71
C ILE A 622 -26.37 10.19 -28.14
N GLU A 623 -26.72 9.69 -29.32
CA GLU A 623 -26.06 8.56 -29.97
C GLU A 623 -24.64 8.99 -30.40
N MET A 624 -23.63 8.69 -29.59
CA MET A 624 -22.24 9.12 -29.83
C MET A 624 -21.54 8.38 -30.97
N ASN A 625 -22.15 7.27 -31.43
CA ASN A 625 -21.76 6.49 -32.60
C ASN A 625 -20.27 6.11 -32.65
N ALA A 626 -19.58 5.95 -31.52
CA ALA A 626 -18.17 5.62 -31.44
C ALA A 626 -17.84 4.18 -31.90
N LEU A 627 -18.82 3.28 -31.92
CA LEU A 627 -18.74 1.97 -32.58
C LEU A 627 -18.76 2.10 -34.11
N SER A 628 -19.64 2.94 -34.68
CA SER A 628 -19.87 3.07 -36.12
C SER A 628 -18.97 4.12 -36.82
N ASP A 629 -18.55 5.16 -36.09
CA ASP A 629 -17.61 6.21 -36.51
C ASP A 629 -16.35 6.16 -35.62
N GLU A 630 -15.24 5.68 -36.19
CA GLU A 630 -13.93 5.64 -35.52
C GLU A 630 -13.40 7.05 -35.18
N ASP A 631 -13.89 8.05 -35.90
CA ASP A 631 -13.44 9.43 -35.87
C ASP A 631 -14.34 10.32 -34.98
N SER A 632 -15.28 9.71 -34.24
CA SER A 632 -16.26 10.34 -33.35
C SER A 632 -15.64 11.42 -32.44
N GLU A 633 -16.20 12.64 -32.51
CA GLU A 633 -15.68 13.82 -31.80
C GLU A 633 -15.67 13.58 -30.28
N PHE A 634 -16.66 12.85 -29.74
CA PHE A 634 -16.72 12.48 -28.33
C PHE A 634 -15.57 11.55 -27.91
N ARG A 635 -15.25 10.52 -28.70
CA ARG A 635 -14.12 9.62 -28.45
C ARG A 635 -12.78 10.37 -28.53
N LYS A 636 -12.62 11.28 -29.50
CA LYS A 636 -11.44 12.16 -29.64
C LYS A 636 -11.28 13.13 -28.48
N MET A 637 -12.34 13.85 -28.10
CA MET A 637 -12.30 14.83 -27.01
C MET A 637 -12.17 14.16 -25.64
N GLY A 638 -12.78 12.98 -25.44
CA GLY A 638 -12.57 12.17 -24.23
C GLY A 638 -11.12 11.73 -24.07
N ARG A 639 -10.47 11.20 -25.11
CA ARG A 639 -9.03 10.87 -25.06
C ARG A 639 -8.14 12.09 -24.74
N LYS A 640 -8.49 13.28 -25.28
CA LYS A 640 -7.82 14.56 -24.93
C LYS A 640 -8.03 14.99 -23.46
N VAL A 641 -9.08 14.54 -22.77
CA VAL A 641 -9.32 14.82 -21.33
C VAL A 641 -8.40 13.99 -20.44
N PHE A 642 -8.20 12.70 -20.75
CA PHE A 642 -7.42 11.77 -19.93
C PHE A 642 -5.90 11.81 -20.19
N ASN A 643 -5.45 12.35 -21.32
CA ASN A 643 -4.03 12.60 -21.62
C ASN A 643 -3.68 14.11 -21.69
N PRO A 644 -3.76 14.86 -20.57
CA PRO A 644 -3.54 16.31 -20.56
C PRO A 644 -2.05 16.70 -20.65
N THR A 645 -1.77 17.85 -21.26
CA THR A 645 -0.41 18.42 -21.29
C THR A 645 0.12 18.66 -19.88
N TRP A 646 1.14 17.88 -19.50
CA TRP A 646 1.71 17.80 -18.15
C TRP A 646 2.09 19.16 -17.54
N ILE A 647 2.47 20.13 -18.37
CA ILE A 647 2.80 21.51 -17.99
C ILE A 647 1.59 22.21 -17.35
N ARG A 648 0.39 22.15 -17.95
CA ARG A 648 -0.83 22.79 -17.42
C ARG A 648 -1.22 22.19 -16.06
N MET A 649 -1.17 20.87 -15.91
CA MET A 649 -1.41 20.22 -14.61
C MET A 649 -0.36 20.59 -13.57
N ARG A 650 0.94 20.61 -13.91
CA ARG A 650 1.99 21.00 -12.96
C ARG A 650 1.85 22.45 -12.51
N ILE A 651 1.57 23.40 -13.41
CA ILE A 651 1.33 24.80 -13.04
C ILE A 651 0.10 24.93 -12.11
N ARG A 652 -1.04 24.31 -12.47
CA ARG A 652 -2.27 24.31 -11.63
C ARG A 652 -2.03 23.77 -10.22
N GLN A 653 -1.18 22.75 -10.08
CA GLN A 653 -0.87 22.11 -8.81
C GLN A 653 0.26 22.80 -8.01
N MET A 654 1.31 23.31 -8.67
CA MET A 654 2.48 23.89 -7.99
C MET A 654 2.26 25.34 -7.56
N PHE A 655 1.46 26.10 -8.31
CA PHE A 655 1.21 27.52 -8.03
C PHE A 655 -0.29 27.87 -8.09
N PRO A 656 -1.15 27.33 -7.20
CA PRO A 656 -2.61 27.47 -7.34
C PRO A 656 -3.13 28.91 -7.26
N TRP A 657 -2.46 29.77 -6.50
CA TRP A 657 -2.80 31.20 -6.40
C TRP A 657 -2.45 31.96 -7.69
N LEU A 658 -1.28 31.67 -8.26
CA LEU A 658 -0.76 32.23 -9.50
C LEU A 658 -1.62 31.74 -10.69
N TYR A 659 -2.04 30.48 -10.68
CA TYR A 659 -3.04 29.94 -11.60
C TYR A 659 -4.39 30.67 -11.47
N LYS A 660 -4.91 30.90 -10.25
CA LYS A 660 -6.16 31.64 -10.05
C LYS A 660 -6.10 33.12 -10.49
N LEU A 661 -4.93 33.76 -10.44
CA LEU A 661 -4.73 35.14 -10.90
C LEU A 661 -4.58 35.26 -12.42
N PHE A 662 -3.79 34.38 -13.04
CA PHE A 662 -3.38 34.54 -14.45
C PHE A 662 -4.11 33.62 -15.43
N ALA A 663 -4.69 32.49 -15.02
CA ALA A 663 -5.34 31.56 -15.96
C ALA A 663 -6.53 32.19 -16.69
N SER A 664 -7.27 33.12 -16.06
CA SER A 664 -8.37 33.85 -16.69
C SER A 664 -7.96 34.86 -17.77
N TYR A 665 -6.66 35.16 -17.90
CA TYR A 665 -6.13 36.11 -18.90
C TYR A 665 -5.13 35.46 -19.88
N VAL A 666 -4.40 34.42 -19.46
CA VAL A 666 -3.26 33.84 -20.20
C VAL A 666 -3.59 32.45 -20.78
N LEU A 667 -4.61 31.76 -20.27
CA LEU A 667 -4.91 30.37 -20.64
C LEU A 667 -6.36 30.24 -21.15
N PRO A 668 -6.62 30.31 -22.48
CA PRO A 668 -7.95 30.07 -23.01
C PRO A 668 -8.44 28.65 -22.68
N GLN A 669 -9.74 28.52 -22.45
CA GLN A 669 -10.44 27.24 -22.23
C GLN A 669 -10.04 26.24 -23.34
N THR A 670 -9.81 24.98 -22.96
CA THR A 670 -9.48 23.93 -23.92
C THR A 670 -10.63 23.67 -24.89
N GLU A 671 -10.31 23.13 -26.06
CA GLU A 671 -11.29 22.60 -27.02
C GLU A 671 -12.26 21.63 -26.32
N THR A 672 -11.73 20.73 -25.48
CA THR A 672 -12.52 19.78 -24.69
C THR A 672 -13.50 20.47 -23.73
N THR A 673 -13.07 21.51 -23.02
CA THR A 673 -13.93 22.23 -22.07
C THR A 673 -15.04 22.99 -22.80
N LYS A 674 -14.75 23.59 -23.96
CA LYS A 674 -15.77 24.23 -24.81
C LYS A 674 -16.76 23.20 -25.39
N PHE A 675 -16.25 22.08 -25.90
CA PHE A 675 -17.02 21.04 -26.56
C PHE A 675 -18.11 20.45 -25.66
N PHE A 676 -17.74 19.91 -24.49
CA PHE A 676 -18.73 19.30 -23.60
C PHE A 676 -19.71 20.33 -23.02
N THR A 677 -19.26 21.56 -22.70
CA THR A 677 -20.19 22.60 -22.24
C THR A 677 -21.23 22.96 -23.30
N ARG A 678 -20.81 23.16 -24.56
CA ARG A 678 -21.72 23.44 -25.68
C ARG A 678 -22.79 22.35 -25.82
N VAL A 679 -22.36 21.10 -25.97
CA VAL A 679 -23.22 19.92 -26.18
C VAL A 679 -24.36 19.84 -25.15
N ILE A 680 -24.03 20.00 -23.87
CA ILE A 680 -25.00 19.73 -22.79
C ILE A 680 -26.06 20.84 -22.71
N VAL A 681 -25.65 22.10 -22.85
CA VAL A 681 -26.57 23.26 -22.82
C VAL A 681 -27.51 23.23 -24.03
N GLU A 682 -26.96 23.05 -25.24
CA GLU A 682 -27.75 22.94 -26.47
C GLU A 682 -28.79 21.80 -26.39
N THR A 683 -28.40 20.66 -25.80
CA THR A 683 -29.32 19.51 -25.62
C THR A 683 -30.42 19.79 -24.59
N MET A 684 -30.11 20.50 -23.50
CA MET A 684 -31.12 20.88 -22.50
C MET A 684 -32.13 21.86 -23.07
N ASP A 685 -31.67 22.95 -23.68
CA ASP A 685 -32.55 24.02 -24.18
C ASP A 685 -33.41 23.55 -25.37
N TYR A 686 -32.86 22.67 -26.23
CA TYR A 686 -33.63 22.02 -27.30
C TYR A 686 -34.83 21.23 -26.75
N ARG A 687 -34.61 20.39 -25.72
CA ARG A 687 -35.69 19.57 -25.14
C ARG A 687 -36.67 20.39 -24.32
N GLU A 688 -36.21 21.47 -23.68
CA GLU A 688 -37.08 22.43 -22.98
C GLU A 688 -38.00 23.18 -23.92
N THR A 689 -37.48 23.63 -25.07
CA THR A 689 -38.28 24.28 -26.12
C THR A 689 -39.35 23.35 -26.71
N ASN A 690 -39.04 22.05 -26.87
CA ASN A 690 -39.89 21.10 -27.58
C ASN A 690 -40.79 20.23 -26.68
N ASN A 691 -40.82 20.46 -25.35
CA ASN A 691 -41.52 19.59 -24.38
C ASN A 691 -41.17 18.08 -24.51
N ILE A 692 -39.94 17.78 -24.94
CA ILE A 692 -39.45 16.40 -25.03
C ILE A 692 -39.16 15.88 -23.62
N THR A 693 -39.50 14.62 -23.36
CA THR A 693 -39.13 13.92 -22.13
C THR A 693 -38.63 12.51 -22.48
N ARG A 694 -37.39 12.21 -22.13
CA ARG A 694 -36.71 10.91 -22.22
C ARG A 694 -36.35 10.42 -20.83
N ASN A 695 -36.12 9.11 -20.71
CA ASN A 695 -35.68 8.48 -19.47
C ASN A 695 -34.14 8.46 -19.38
N ASP A 696 -33.53 9.63 -19.49
CA ASP A 696 -32.07 9.83 -19.42
C ASP A 696 -31.69 10.93 -18.42
N PHE A 697 -30.39 11.11 -18.20
CA PHE A 697 -29.87 12.05 -17.21
C PHE A 697 -30.22 13.53 -17.51
N ILE A 698 -30.34 13.93 -18.78
CA ILE A 698 -30.50 15.33 -19.20
C ILE A 698 -31.89 15.87 -18.87
N ASP A 699 -32.94 15.08 -19.07
CA ASP A 699 -34.30 15.55 -18.75
C ASP A 699 -34.54 15.63 -17.25
N ILE A 700 -33.80 14.86 -16.46
CA ILE A 700 -33.79 15.01 -15.01
C ILE A 700 -32.98 16.26 -14.61
N LEU A 701 -31.91 16.67 -15.33
CA LEU A 701 -31.31 18.00 -15.14
C LEU A 701 -32.32 19.13 -15.41
N ARG A 702 -33.20 18.97 -16.40
CA ARG A 702 -34.24 19.95 -16.75
C ARG A 702 -35.37 20.04 -15.72
N GLU A 703 -35.82 18.93 -15.14
CA GLU A 703 -36.79 18.99 -14.04
C GLU A 703 -36.24 19.78 -12.83
N LEU A 704 -34.92 19.71 -12.61
CA LEU A 704 -34.23 20.44 -11.56
C LEU A 704 -33.98 21.92 -11.89
N LYS A 705 -33.90 22.29 -13.18
CA LYS A 705 -33.83 23.68 -13.68
C LYS A 705 -35.09 24.49 -13.31
N LYS A 706 -36.23 23.82 -13.06
CA LYS A 706 -37.52 24.43 -12.68
C LYS A 706 -37.62 24.92 -11.22
N HIS A 707 -36.62 24.67 -10.37
CA HIS A 707 -36.58 25.12 -8.97
C HIS A 707 -35.27 25.87 -8.65
N PRO A 708 -35.15 27.15 -9.04
CA PRO A 708 -33.86 27.81 -9.26
C PRO A 708 -33.15 28.35 -8.00
N ASP A 709 -33.86 28.57 -6.89
CA ASP A 709 -33.46 29.50 -5.79
C ASP A 709 -32.19 29.15 -4.97
N LYS A 710 -31.37 28.19 -5.40
CA LYS A 710 -30.28 27.61 -4.57
C LYS A 710 -28.92 27.47 -5.25
N LEU A 711 -28.80 27.67 -6.57
CA LEU A 711 -27.52 27.53 -7.31
C LEU A 711 -27.31 28.72 -8.26
N GLY A 712 -26.07 28.89 -8.76
CA GLY A 712 -25.66 30.03 -9.61
C GLY A 712 -26.04 29.85 -11.08
N ASP A 713 -25.16 30.25 -12.00
CA ASP A 713 -25.25 29.94 -13.45
C ASP A 713 -25.61 28.45 -13.64
N ILE A 714 -26.85 28.20 -14.08
CA ILE A 714 -27.44 26.86 -14.07
C ILE A 714 -26.87 26.04 -15.22
N ASP A 715 -26.74 26.61 -16.41
CA ASP A 715 -26.43 25.84 -17.61
C ASP A 715 -24.94 25.44 -17.66
N SER A 716 -24.04 26.34 -17.25
CA SER A 716 -22.62 26.04 -17.00
C SER A 716 -22.44 24.97 -15.90
N LEU A 717 -23.31 25.00 -14.89
CA LEU A 717 -23.31 24.02 -13.81
C LEU A 717 -23.85 22.66 -14.27
N MET A 718 -24.95 22.61 -15.02
CA MET A 718 -25.53 21.36 -15.54
C MET A 718 -24.61 20.70 -16.56
N ALA A 719 -23.96 21.50 -17.42
CA ALA A 719 -22.85 21.07 -18.27
C ALA A 719 -21.71 20.39 -17.48
N ALA A 720 -21.29 20.98 -16.37
CA ALA A 720 -20.28 20.34 -15.54
C ALA A 720 -20.76 19.02 -14.91
N GLN A 721 -22.07 18.80 -14.73
CA GLN A 721 -22.58 17.53 -14.20
C GLN A 721 -22.56 16.41 -15.24
N ALA A 722 -23.22 16.55 -16.39
CA ALA A 722 -23.21 15.47 -17.39
C ALA A 722 -21.78 15.18 -17.90
N PHE A 723 -20.88 16.17 -17.95
CA PHE A 723 -19.46 15.93 -18.20
C PHE A 723 -18.77 15.03 -17.16
N VAL A 724 -19.08 15.13 -15.87
CA VAL A 724 -18.43 14.26 -14.87
C VAL A 724 -19.02 12.85 -14.87
N PHE A 725 -20.26 12.67 -15.33
CA PHE A 725 -20.80 11.34 -15.64
C PHE A 725 -20.14 10.74 -16.90
N PHE A 726 -19.89 11.53 -17.96
CA PHE A 726 -19.03 11.12 -19.07
C PHE A 726 -17.67 10.64 -18.60
N ALA A 727 -16.93 11.48 -17.85
CA ALA A 727 -15.61 11.12 -17.34
C ALA A 727 -15.63 9.87 -16.42
N ALA A 728 -16.72 9.65 -15.67
CA ALA A 728 -16.90 8.49 -14.81
C ALA A 728 -17.45 7.23 -15.52
N GLY A 729 -17.82 7.31 -16.79
CA GLY A 729 -18.24 6.18 -17.63
C GLY A 729 -17.30 5.85 -18.80
N PHE A 730 -16.46 6.81 -19.23
CA PHE A 730 -15.61 6.70 -20.42
C PHE A 730 -14.45 5.71 -20.25
N GLU A 731 -13.35 6.08 -19.57
CA GLU A 731 -12.20 5.16 -19.38
C GLU A 731 -12.41 4.15 -18.24
N THR A 732 -13.14 4.53 -17.20
CA THR A 732 -13.35 3.72 -15.99
C THR A 732 -14.13 2.43 -16.29
N SER A 733 -15.24 2.55 -17.02
CA SER A 733 -16.02 1.39 -17.47
C SER A 733 -15.29 0.61 -18.57
N SER A 734 -14.60 1.29 -19.50
CA SER A 734 -13.86 0.59 -20.56
C SER A 734 -12.75 -0.29 -19.99
N ALA A 735 -11.99 0.26 -19.03
CA ALA A 735 -10.95 -0.47 -18.30
C ALA A 735 -11.54 -1.62 -17.49
N THR A 736 -12.68 -1.41 -16.82
CA THR A 736 -13.40 -2.47 -16.09
C THR A 736 -13.74 -3.63 -17.02
N ILE A 737 -14.42 -3.36 -18.13
CA ILE A 737 -14.87 -4.42 -19.05
C ILE A 737 -13.67 -5.06 -19.78
N SER A 738 -12.62 -4.30 -20.13
CA SER A 738 -11.41 -4.91 -20.72
C SER A 738 -10.65 -5.78 -19.71
N ASN A 739 -10.68 -5.45 -18.41
CA ASN A 739 -10.12 -6.29 -17.36
C ASN A 739 -10.99 -7.53 -17.11
N VAL A 740 -12.32 -7.44 -17.27
CA VAL A 740 -13.23 -8.60 -17.24
C VAL A 740 -12.89 -9.52 -18.42
N LEU A 741 -12.83 -8.99 -19.65
CA LEU A 741 -12.47 -9.77 -20.84
C LEU A 741 -11.06 -10.38 -20.73
N TYR A 742 -10.10 -9.70 -20.10
CA TYR A 742 -8.76 -10.22 -19.83
C TYR A 742 -8.77 -11.38 -18.81
N GLU A 743 -9.44 -11.22 -17.66
CA GLU A 743 -9.60 -12.31 -16.68
C GLU A 743 -10.33 -13.51 -17.31
N LEU A 744 -11.40 -13.28 -18.08
CA LEU A 744 -12.13 -14.34 -18.79
C LEU A 744 -11.27 -15.04 -19.85
N ALA A 745 -10.46 -14.31 -20.62
CA ALA A 745 -9.55 -14.90 -21.61
C ALA A 745 -8.40 -15.70 -20.98
N LEU A 746 -7.99 -15.37 -19.75
CA LEU A 746 -7.06 -16.18 -18.96
C LEU A 746 -7.75 -17.36 -18.25
N ASN A 747 -9.06 -17.27 -18.01
CA ASN A 747 -9.83 -18.22 -17.20
C ASN A 747 -10.94 -18.83 -18.05
N GLN A 748 -10.57 -19.65 -19.04
CA GLN A 748 -11.52 -20.26 -19.99
C GLN A 748 -12.70 -20.93 -19.26
N LYS A 749 -12.47 -21.63 -18.14
CA LYS A 749 -13.55 -22.21 -17.33
C LYS A 749 -14.49 -21.16 -16.70
N ILE A 750 -14.01 -19.98 -16.31
CA ILE A 750 -14.90 -18.91 -15.84
C ILE A 750 -15.67 -18.30 -17.02
N GLN A 751 -15.05 -18.20 -18.21
CA GLN A 751 -15.75 -17.80 -19.44
C GLN A 751 -16.83 -18.82 -19.84
N ASP A 752 -16.56 -20.11 -19.71
CA ASP A 752 -17.48 -21.19 -20.05
C ASP A 752 -18.59 -21.34 -19.00
N ASN A 753 -18.28 -21.31 -17.70
CA ASN A 753 -19.29 -21.22 -16.63
C ASN A 753 -20.17 -19.94 -16.76
N LEU A 754 -19.59 -18.81 -17.19
CA LEU A 754 -20.35 -17.58 -17.42
C LEU A 754 -21.21 -17.68 -18.68
N ARG A 755 -20.74 -18.39 -19.73
CA ARG A 755 -21.57 -18.79 -20.87
C ARG A 755 -22.69 -19.73 -20.45
N GLU A 756 -22.45 -20.67 -19.54
CA GLU A 756 -23.49 -21.53 -18.98
C GLU A 756 -24.54 -20.73 -18.20
N GLU A 757 -24.17 -19.74 -17.36
CA GLU A 757 -25.18 -18.85 -16.75
C GLU A 757 -25.91 -17.99 -17.80
N ILE A 758 -25.20 -17.47 -18.80
CA ILE A 758 -25.81 -16.72 -19.93
C ILE A 758 -26.81 -17.60 -20.68
N ASP A 759 -26.46 -18.84 -21.01
CA ASP A 759 -27.28 -19.78 -21.77
C ASP A 759 -28.41 -20.38 -20.93
N GLU A 760 -28.23 -20.62 -19.62
CA GLU A 760 -29.32 -20.96 -18.69
C GLU A 760 -30.32 -19.81 -18.55
N MET A 761 -29.81 -18.57 -18.40
CA MET A 761 -30.65 -17.37 -18.33
C MET A 761 -31.41 -17.18 -19.65
N TYR A 762 -30.76 -17.35 -20.79
CA TYR A 762 -31.37 -17.33 -22.12
C TYR A 762 -32.39 -18.47 -22.34
N ALA A 763 -32.13 -19.68 -21.82
CA ALA A 763 -33.07 -20.81 -21.90
C ALA A 763 -34.31 -20.59 -21.01
N LYS A 764 -34.16 -19.89 -19.88
CA LYS A 764 -35.20 -19.65 -18.87
C LYS A 764 -36.02 -18.39 -19.12
N HIS A 765 -35.44 -17.39 -19.78
CA HIS A 765 -36.04 -16.06 -19.94
C HIS A 765 -36.00 -15.52 -21.39
N GLY A 766 -35.41 -16.26 -22.34
CA GLY A 766 -35.17 -15.79 -23.71
C GLY A 766 -33.90 -14.96 -23.84
N ARG A 767 -33.47 -14.68 -25.08
CA ARG A 767 -32.27 -13.87 -25.36
C ARG A 767 -32.42 -12.36 -25.06
N ASP A 768 -33.61 -11.94 -24.64
CA ASP A 768 -33.89 -10.56 -24.23
C ASP A 768 -33.28 -10.27 -22.85
N LEU A 769 -32.21 -9.49 -22.83
CA LEU A 769 -31.58 -9.03 -21.60
C LEU A 769 -32.50 -7.99 -20.96
N THR A 770 -32.85 -8.20 -19.68
CA THR A 770 -33.63 -7.22 -18.91
C THR A 770 -32.93 -6.87 -17.61
N TYR A 771 -33.16 -5.66 -17.10
CA TYR A 771 -32.61 -5.18 -15.82
C TYR A 771 -32.82 -6.18 -14.67
N ASP A 772 -34.02 -6.76 -14.58
CA ASP A 772 -34.36 -7.74 -13.55
C ASP A 772 -33.77 -9.13 -13.81
N ASN A 773 -33.30 -9.43 -15.04
CA ASN A 773 -32.64 -10.70 -15.35
C ASN A 773 -31.13 -10.62 -15.16
N ILE A 774 -30.45 -9.57 -15.65
CA ILE A 774 -29.03 -9.34 -15.35
C ILE A 774 -28.81 -9.23 -13.83
N LYS A 775 -29.76 -8.64 -13.09
CA LYS A 775 -29.70 -8.60 -11.62
C LYS A 775 -29.84 -9.98 -10.92
N LYS A 776 -30.28 -11.03 -11.63
CA LYS A 776 -30.31 -12.44 -11.16
C LYS A 776 -29.15 -13.27 -11.73
N MET A 777 -28.32 -12.70 -12.60
CA MET A 777 -27.10 -13.34 -13.09
C MET A 777 -26.04 -13.21 -12.02
N ASP A 778 -26.21 -13.99 -10.96
CA ASP A 778 -25.40 -13.92 -9.76
C ASP A 778 -23.93 -14.30 -10.05
N TYR A 779 -23.64 -15.10 -11.09
CA TYR A 779 -22.28 -15.41 -11.53
C TYR A 779 -21.66 -14.22 -12.30
N LEU A 780 -22.40 -13.58 -13.21
CA LEU A 780 -21.99 -12.34 -13.89
C LEU A 780 -21.70 -11.21 -12.88
N ASP A 781 -22.59 -11.01 -11.91
CA ASP A 781 -22.40 -10.03 -10.83
C ASP A 781 -21.19 -10.36 -9.95
N LYS A 782 -20.94 -11.64 -9.62
CA LYS A 782 -19.71 -12.08 -8.93
C LYS A 782 -18.46 -11.81 -9.78
N VAL A 783 -18.48 -12.10 -11.09
CA VAL A 783 -17.36 -11.84 -12.01
C VAL A 783 -17.05 -10.33 -12.10
N PHE A 784 -18.08 -9.48 -12.23
CA PHE A 784 -17.89 -8.03 -12.26
C PHE A 784 -17.41 -7.46 -10.93
N LYS A 785 -17.98 -7.90 -9.80
CA LYS A 785 -17.54 -7.47 -8.45
C LYS A 785 -16.11 -7.90 -8.16
N GLU A 786 -15.74 -9.14 -8.45
CA GLU A 786 -14.37 -9.62 -8.23
C GLU A 786 -13.36 -8.90 -9.14
N THR A 787 -13.73 -8.61 -10.39
CA THR A 787 -12.86 -7.84 -11.30
C THR A 787 -12.73 -6.38 -10.84
N LEU A 788 -13.81 -5.74 -10.38
CA LEU A 788 -13.77 -4.38 -9.80
C LEU A 788 -13.06 -4.32 -8.45
N ARG A 789 -12.99 -5.43 -7.70
CA ARG A 789 -12.21 -5.58 -6.48
C ARG A 789 -10.71 -5.67 -6.79
N LYS A 790 -10.34 -6.49 -7.78
CA LYS A 790 -8.95 -6.66 -8.25
C LYS A 790 -8.41 -5.46 -9.02
N TYR A 791 -9.23 -4.80 -9.82
CA TYR A 791 -8.84 -3.70 -10.71
C TYR A 791 -9.76 -2.47 -10.57
N PRO A 792 -9.86 -1.88 -9.36
CA PRO A 792 -10.80 -0.80 -9.10
C PRO A 792 -10.43 0.46 -9.92
N PRO A 793 -11.40 1.19 -10.53
CA PRO A 793 -11.10 2.20 -11.55
C PRO A 793 -10.39 3.49 -11.08
N GLY A 794 -9.99 3.59 -9.81
CA GLY A 794 -9.29 4.76 -9.29
C GLY A 794 -8.58 4.46 -7.96
N PRO A 795 -7.36 4.99 -7.74
CA PRO A 795 -6.55 4.61 -6.60
C PRO A 795 -7.03 5.17 -5.25
N MET A 796 -7.67 6.33 -5.26
CA MET A 796 -8.10 7.01 -4.04
C MET A 796 -9.27 7.97 -4.27
N LEU A 797 -9.96 8.29 -3.17
CA LEU A 797 -10.89 9.41 -3.04
C LEU A 797 -10.21 10.57 -2.31
N MET A 798 -10.71 11.79 -2.55
CA MET A 798 -10.21 13.02 -1.92
C MET A 798 -11.35 13.82 -1.28
N ARG A 799 -11.08 14.45 -0.14
CA ARG A 799 -11.95 15.33 0.65
C ARG A 799 -11.16 16.57 1.13
N LYS A 800 -11.79 17.52 1.82
CA LYS A 800 -11.19 18.73 2.41
C LYS A 800 -12.14 19.32 3.46
N SER A 801 -11.62 19.83 4.57
CA SER A 801 -12.44 20.48 5.61
C SER A 801 -12.92 21.87 5.18
N THR A 802 -14.15 22.25 5.53
CA THR A 802 -14.66 23.63 5.32
C THR A 802 -14.72 24.50 6.57
N SER A 803 -14.43 23.92 7.74
CA SER A 803 -14.30 24.62 9.02
C SER A 803 -13.12 24.03 9.80
N ASN A 804 -12.74 24.68 10.90
CA ASN A 804 -12.05 23.96 11.96
C ASN A 804 -13.02 22.89 12.49
N TYR A 805 -12.54 21.69 12.77
CA TYR A 805 -13.37 20.61 13.30
C TYR A 805 -12.51 19.60 14.05
N THR A 806 -12.98 19.22 15.24
CA THR A 806 -12.41 18.19 16.09
C THR A 806 -13.18 16.90 15.88
N PHE A 807 -12.50 15.80 15.61
CA PHE A 807 -13.13 14.48 15.58
C PHE A 807 -13.42 14.04 17.00
N ASP A 808 -14.70 13.85 17.33
CA ASP A 808 -15.14 13.46 18.68
C ASP A 808 -14.49 12.16 19.16
N GLY A 809 -14.28 12.06 20.47
CA GLY A 809 -13.44 11.01 21.07
C GLY A 809 -11.94 11.14 20.75
N THR A 810 -11.53 12.08 19.90
CA THR A 810 -10.12 12.35 19.58
C THR A 810 -9.70 13.77 19.96
N LYS A 811 -8.39 13.97 20.09
CA LYS A 811 -7.77 15.29 20.33
C LYS A 811 -7.32 15.99 19.05
N VAL A 812 -7.81 15.58 17.88
CA VAL A 812 -7.40 16.16 16.59
C VAL A 812 -8.46 17.10 16.04
N SER A 813 -8.17 18.39 16.17
CA SER A 813 -8.78 19.45 15.39
C SER A 813 -7.97 19.66 14.11
N ILE A 814 -8.58 19.49 12.94
CA ILE A 814 -7.99 19.98 11.70
C ILE A 814 -8.43 21.42 11.44
N PRO A 815 -7.56 22.29 10.90
CA PRO A 815 -7.97 23.63 10.50
C PRO A 815 -8.91 23.56 9.29
N LYS A 816 -9.63 24.66 9.05
CA LYS A 816 -10.33 24.91 7.79
C LYS A 816 -9.37 24.78 6.60
N ASP A 817 -9.89 24.32 5.47
CA ASP A 817 -9.18 24.17 4.19
C ASP A 817 -8.07 23.07 4.18
N GLN A 818 -8.02 22.23 5.22
CA GLN A 818 -7.14 21.07 5.28
C GLN A 818 -7.62 19.97 4.30
N LYS A 819 -6.79 19.60 3.31
CA LYS A 819 -7.09 18.48 2.40
C LYS A 819 -7.16 17.15 3.17
N VAL A 820 -7.88 16.19 2.60
CA VAL A 820 -8.13 14.83 3.13
C VAL A 820 -8.09 13.79 1.98
N TRP A 821 -7.62 12.55 2.17
CA TRP A 821 -7.53 11.47 1.15
C TRP A 821 -8.03 10.11 1.73
N ILE A 822 -8.39 9.13 0.88
CA ILE A 822 -8.83 7.76 1.26
C ILE A 822 -8.43 6.77 0.13
N PRO A 823 -7.53 5.78 0.32
CA PRO A 823 -6.95 5.01 -0.79
C PRO A 823 -7.74 3.75 -1.19
N VAL A 824 -8.81 3.96 -1.95
CA VAL A 824 -9.78 2.94 -2.38
C VAL A 824 -9.18 1.71 -3.06
N TYR A 825 -8.18 1.85 -3.95
CA TYR A 825 -7.63 0.68 -4.67
C TYR A 825 -7.06 -0.37 -3.72
N ALA A 826 -6.52 0.10 -2.61
CA ALA A 826 -5.94 -0.74 -1.60
C ALA A 826 -7.00 -1.20 -0.58
N ILE A 827 -8.02 -0.38 -0.27
CA ILE A 827 -9.24 -0.80 0.47
C ILE A 827 -10.00 -1.93 -0.26
N HIS A 828 -9.84 -2.05 -1.58
CA HIS A 828 -10.48 -3.09 -2.38
C HIS A 828 -9.58 -4.32 -2.58
N ARG A 829 -8.27 -4.12 -2.70
CA ARG A 829 -7.27 -5.20 -2.66
C ARG A 829 -6.98 -5.70 -1.25
N ASP A 830 -7.60 -5.09 -0.23
CA ASP A 830 -7.81 -5.60 1.12
C ASP A 830 -8.59 -6.93 1.01
N PRO A 831 -8.02 -8.08 1.38
CA PRO A 831 -8.69 -9.38 1.26
C PRO A 831 -9.08 -9.99 2.61
#